data_AF-A0A957S1M2-F1
#
_entry.id   AF-A0A957S1M2-F1
#
_cell.length_a   1.000
_cell.length_b   1.000
_cell.length_c   1.000
_cell.angle_alpha   90.00
_cell.angle_beta   90.00
_cell.angle_gamma   90.00
#
_symmetry.space_group_name_H-M   'P 1'
#
loop_
_entity.id
_entity.type
_entity.pdbx_description
1 polymer ?
#
loop_
_entity_poly.entity_id
_entity_poly.type
_entity_poly.pdbx_seq_one_letter_code
_entity_poly.pdbx_strand_id
1 'polypeptide(L)'
;KPPLVAIRPGGSKPPLFCVHPVMGVTYPYYALAHHLDPDQPVFALQSIGLEPDMEPDETIEAMAARYVAALRAHRPHGPYHLCGWSFGGWVAYEMAVQLQAAGEPVALLAIIDATALTRPAGRWARQKSNLRLAGVITRNVGPFILPYMRELRAVTDAEPRGDGATESRASLWQAARTSLRVFTANNRATFAYQPAPQGYAGPLTLLRTAHQAGETTPDLGWGALCRREAEVILIPGNHMTALREPHVADLGKRLQALLDAAAGTPAAAPRCEAEQATARDAAASTVAAATREPAREPFKLRAKETRAPTRVPAVAQPANGHHSPNGTGRPMTGAEYLESLRDGREVWIYGERVEDVTAHPAFRNQARMVARLYDMLHDPATHAAITVPTDTGSGGYTHAYFRAAYTVHEQLAARDALAAWHRVGFGWMGRAPDYMAGLLGMLGANAELYAPFDENARRWYRTFQERMPYVNHALVNPPVDRHRPPDEVSDVYIHVVRETDAGLIASGAKNITTNAALTNYSFVAHDGGAPVKRREFAATFLLPVNTPGVKMICRPSYEMRAGASGTPFDYPLSGRFDENDAIFILDEVLVPWENVLIYGDLEKYNKHMRNSGFYSRSGLQSATRMAVKLDLITGLLLKATETTGVDKFRGVQVNIGEVMTYRHLFWALSDALAHSSVAHNGVVIPKLEHMMAHRMMMATAYPRVREIVSQLVASGLIFHPSSAKDFQTPELQPYLDKYMRGSNTDAVARTKLMKTLWDAVGTEFGGRHELYERNNLGNHEAIRLHALFESVADGTEESLKAFADTCLDEFDLDGWTADDLINPER
;
A
#
# COMPACT_ATOMS: atom_id res chain seq x y z
N LYS A 1 15.60 -15.94 37.39
CA LYS A 1 15.46 -17.26 36.70
C LYS A 1 16.61 -17.49 35.69
N PRO A 2 16.92 -18.72 35.25
CA PRO A 2 17.88 -18.90 34.16
C PRO A 2 17.35 -18.23 32.87
N PRO A 3 18.21 -17.64 32.04
CA PRO A 3 17.79 -16.87 30.85
C PRO A 3 17.24 -17.75 29.71
N LEU A 4 17.26 -19.07 29.86
CA LEU A 4 16.83 -20.02 28.84
C LEU A 4 15.32 -20.30 28.94
N VAL A 5 14.59 -19.95 27.90
CA VAL A 5 13.14 -20.14 27.75
C VAL A 5 12.88 -21.27 26.76
N ALA A 6 12.10 -22.27 27.18
CA ALA A 6 11.63 -23.32 26.29
C ALA A 6 10.46 -22.80 25.44
N ILE A 7 10.67 -22.65 24.12
CA ILE A 7 9.59 -22.30 23.18
C ILE A 7 8.87 -23.59 22.74
N ARG A 8 9.66 -24.58 22.31
CA ARG A 8 9.21 -25.94 22.02
C ARG A 8 10.30 -26.92 22.44
N PRO A 9 10.25 -27.49 23.65
CA PRO A 9 11.32 -28.34 24.18
C PRO A 9 11.30 -29.77 23.63
N GLY A 10 10.20 -30.22 23.00
CA GLY A 10 10.07 -31.56 22.47
C GLY A 10 10.77 -31.75 21.12
N GLY A 11 11.27 -32.97 20.90
CA GLY A 11 11.90 -33.40 19.64
C GLY A 11 13.17 -34.22 19.86
N SER A 12 13.60 -34.97 18.84
CA SER A 12 14.83 -35.79 18.87
C SER A 12 16.03 -35.14 18.19
N LYS A 13 15.80 -34.10 17.38
CA LYS A 13 16.88 -33.35 16.70
C LYS A 13 17.70 -32.50 17.69
N PRO A 14 18.97 -32.15 17.39
CA PRO A 14 19.75 -31.30 18.28
C PRO A 14 19.14 -29.88 18.36
N PRO A 15 19.01 -29.29 19.56
CA PRO A 15 18.22 -28.06 19.78
C PRO A 15 18.78 -26.82 19.08
N LEU A 16 17.89 -25.96 18.63
CA LEU A 16 18.19 -24.60 18.18
C LEU A 16 18.06 -23.61 19.34
N PHE A 17 19.08 -22.77 19.54
CA PHE A 17 19.08 -21.72 20.56
C PHE A 17 19.01 -20.32 19.91
N CYS A 18 17.92 -19.61 20.14
CA CYS A 18 17.63 -18.30 19.55
C CYS A 18 17.89 -17.15 20.54
N VAL A 19 18.74 -16.19 20.21
CA VAL A 19 19.11 -15.07 21.09
C VAL A 19 18.18 -13.87 20.90
N HIS A 20 17.66 -13.28 21.98
CA HIS A 20 16.71 -12.16 21.90
C HIS A 20 17.21 -10.95 21.05
N PRO A 21 16.29 -10.18 20.43
CA PRO A 21 16.60 -8.88 19.82
C PRO A 21 16.79 -7.79 20.89
N VAL A 22 17.02 -6.54 20.48
CA VAL A 22 17.42 -5.42 21.36
C VAL A 22 16.46 -5.16 22.53
N MET A 23 15.18 -5.51 22.39
CA MET A 23 14.16 -5.37 23.44
C MET A 23 14.27 -6.43 24.55
N GLY A 24 15.15 -7.42 24.44
CA GLY A 24 15.39 -8.41 25.49
C GLY A 24 14.45 -9.62 25.51
N VAL A 25 13.34 -9.57 24.79
CA VAL A 25 12.24 -10.54 24.86
C VAL A 25 12.31 -11.60 23.75
N THR A 26 11.89 -12.84 24.06
CA THR A 26 12.04 -13.99 23.16
C THR A 26 10.83 -14.27 22.27
N TYR A 27 9.72 -13.55 22.46
CA TYR A 27 8.47 -13.83 21.75
C TYR A 27 8.56 -13.82 20.20
N PRO A 28 9.45 -13.05 19.54
CA PRO A 28 9.55 -13.06 18.08
C PRO A 28 9.87 -14.44 17.49
N TYR A 29 10.42 -15.37 18.28
CA TYR A 29 10.76 -16.71 17.83
C TYR A 29 9.62 -17.73 17.92
N TYR A 30 8.47 -17.40 18.52
CA TYR A 30 7.32 -18.34 18.56
C TYR A 30 6.83 -18.67 17.16
N ALA A 31 6.65 -17.66 16.30
CA ALA A 31 6.22 -17.87 14.92
C ALA A 31 7.24 -18.69 14.12
N LEU A 32 8.55 -18.42 14.32
CA LEU A 32 9.61 -19.19 13.69
C LEU A 32 9.54 -20.67 14.06
N ALA A 33 9.35 -21.00 15.34
CA ALA A 33 9.25 -22.38 15.78
C ALA A 33 8.12 -23.14 15.06
N HIS A 34 6.99 -22.50 14.75
CA HIS A 34 5.87 -23.14 14.05
C HIS A 34 6.22 -23.58 12.62
N HIS A 35 7.23 -22.97 12.00
CA HIS A 35 7.69 -23.27 10.64
C HIS A 35 8.95 -24.14 10.58
N LEU A 36 9.49 -24.53 11.73
CA LEU A 36 10.53 -25.55 11.84
C LEU A 36 9.89 -26.93 11.99
N ASP A 37 10.65 -27.98 11.65
CA ASP A 37 10.22 -29.37 11.80
C ASP A 37 9.63 -29.61 13.20
N PRO A 38 8.46 -30.25 13.35
CA PRO A 38 7.88 -30.55 14.66
C PRO A 38 8.82 -31.29 15.62
N ASP A 39 9.78 -32.07 15.08
CA ASP A 39 10.80 -32.80 15.85
C ASP A 39 12.07 -31.98 16.15
N GLN A 40 12.10 -30.69 15.78
CA GLN A 40 13.16 -29.74 16.08
C GLN A 40 12.89 -29.02 17.41
N PRO A 41 13.68 -29.27 18.48
CA PRO A 41 13.57 -28.51 19.72
C PRO A 41 14.08 -27.08 19.52
N VAL A 42 13.36 -26.12 20.11
CA VAL A 42 13.65 -24.68 20.03
C VAL A 42 13.63 -24.07 21.41
N PHE A 43 14.76 -23.46 21.78
CA PHE A 43 14.93 -22.67 22.99
C PHE A 43 15.31 -21.25 22.62
N ALA A 44 14.96 -20.29 23.47
CA ALA A 44 15.36 -18.92 23.30
C ALA A 44 16.01 -18.33 24.55
N LEU A 45 16.98 -17.46 24.38
CA LEU A 45 17.71 -16.79 25.45
C LEU A 45 17.12 -15.40 25.65
N GLN A 46 16.57 -15.16 26.83
CA GLN A 46 15.94 -13.93 27.25
C GLN A 46 16.92 -13.06 28.04
N SER A 47 16.86 -11.75 27.83
CA SER A 47 17.66 -10.79 28.58
C SER A 47 17.34 -10.84 30.06
N ILE A 48 18.39 -10.85 30.88
CA ILE A 48 18.25 -10.52 32.29
C ILE A 48 17.91 -9.03 32.45
N GLY A 49 17.29 -8.66 33.58
CA GLY A 49 16.79 -7.31 33.83
C GLY A 49 15.37 -7.03 33.37
N LEU A 50 14.71 -7.99 32.71
CA LEU A 50 13.26 -7.96 32.50
C LEU A 50 12.47 -8.27 33.79
N GLU A 51 13.10 -8.98 34.74
CA GLU A 51 12.62 -9.14 36.11
C GLU A 51 13.00 -7.87 36.92
N PRO A 52 12.07 -7.28 37.72
CA PRO A 52 12.27 -6.01 38.42
C PRO A 52 13.56 -5.87 39.25
N ASP A 53 14.00 -6.97 39.84
CA ASP A 53 15.08 -7.11 40.84
C ASP A 53 16.44 -7.46 40.23
N MET A 54 16.49 -7.64 38.90
CA MET A 54 17.72 -7.97 38.20
C MET A 54 18.22 -6.76 37.42
N GLU A 55 19.53 -6.53 37.42
CA GLU A 55 20.15 -5.56 36.52
C GLU A 55 20.49 -6.22 35.18
N PRO A 56 20.29 -5.53 34.04
CA PRO A 56 20.71 -6.04 32.75
C PRO A 56 22.24 -6.08 32.65
N ASP A 57 22.77 -7.03 31.89
CA ASP A 57 24.20 -7.05 31.54
C ASP A 57 24.53 -5.83 30.64
N GLU A 58 25.66 -5.16 30.87
CA GLU A 58 26.02 -3.91 30.16
C GLU A 58 26.96 -4.12 28.96
N THR A 59 27.43 -5.35 28.71
CA THR A 59 28.31 -5.69 27.59
C THR A 59 27.83 -6.96 26.88
N ILE A 60 28.11 -7.06 25.57
CA ILE A 60 27.75 -8.24 24.77
C ILE A 60 28.53 -9.48 25.24
N GLU A 61 29.79 -9.30 25.64
CA GLU A 61 30.65 -10.36 26.16
C GLU A 61 30.09 -10.98 27.44
N ALA A 62 29.57 -10.14 28.36
CA ALA A 62 28.96 -10.60 29.61
C ALA A 62 27.63 -11.33 29.35
N MET A 63 26.78 -10.79 28.47
CA MET A 63 25.55 -11.45 28.03
C MET A 63 25.85 -12.82 27.42
N ALA A 64 26.80 -12.89 26.49
CA ALA A 64 27.19 -14.12 25.84
C ALA A 64 27.75 -15.15 26.83
N ALA A 65 28.60 -14.75 27.78
CA ALA A 65 29.13 -15.65 28.81
C ALA A 65 28.02 -16.27 29.66
N ARG A 66 27.04 -15.45 30.05
CA ARG A 66 25.85 -15.91 30.79
C ARG A 66 25.01 -16.88 29.96
N TYR A 67 24.79 -16.56 28.70
CA TYR A 67 24.00 -17.42 27.81
C TYR A 67 24.70 -18.72 27.49
N VAL A 68 26.02 -18.71 27.29
CA VAL A 68 26.83 -19.93 27.16
C VAL A 68 26.73 -20.77 28.44
N ALA A 69 26.80 -20.18 29.62
CA ALA A 69 26.63 -20.92 30.88
C ALA A 69 25.24 -21.56 30.99
N ALA A 70 24.17 -20.83 30.66
CA ALA A 70 22.80 -21.36 30.69
C ALA A 70 22.57 -22.45 29.63
N LEU A 71 23.10 -22.25 28.43
CA LEU A 71 23.06 -23.21 27.34
C LEU A 71 23.83 -24.50 27.70
N ARG A 72 25.01 -24.40 28.32
CA ARG A 72 25.81 -25.55 28.75
C ARG A 72 25.20 -26.30 29.94
N ALA A 73 24.49 -25.60 30.82
CA ALA A 73 23.72 -26.24 31.88
C ALA A 73 22.58 -27.10 31.31
N HIS A 74 22.02 -26.72 30.16
CA HIS A 74 21.00 -27.51 29.46
C HIS A 74 21.60 -28.60 28.58
N ARG A 75 22.70 -28.31 27.88
CA ARG A 75 23.41 -29.24 27.01
C ARG A 75 24.92 -29.07 27.21
N PRO A 76 25.60 -29.96 27.95
CA PRO A 76 27.00 -29.77 28.36
C PRO A 76 28.01 -29.68 27.22
N HIS A 77 27.75 -30.38 26.11
CA HIS A 77 28.63 -30.50 24.95
C HIS A 77 27.91 -30.26 23.62
N GLY A 78 28.62 -29.66 22.67
CA GLY A 78 28.18 -29.43 21.30
C GLY A 78 28.02 -30.71 20.47
N PRO A 79 27.76 -30.60 19.16
CA PRO A 79 27.71 -29.35 18.39
C PRO A 79 26.49 -28.48 18.70
N TYR A 80 26.68 -27.18 18.91
CA TYR A 80 25.60 -26.23 19.17
C TYR A 80 25.02 -25.61 17.88
N HIS A 81 23.73 -25.29 17.90
CA HIS A 81 23.04 -24.54 16.85
C HIS A 81 22.55 -23.21 17.42
N LEU A 82 23.13 -22.11 16.96
CA LEU A 82 22.85 -20.76 17.44
C LEU A 82 22.17 -19.94 16.36
N CYS A 83 21.16 -19.17 16.74
CA CYS A 83 20.48 -18.23 15.86
C CYS A 83 20.27 -16.89 16.57
N GLY A 84 20.45 -15.77 15.87
CA GLY A 84 20.21 -14.44 16.43
C GLY A 84 19.66 -13.46 15.41
N TRP A 85 18.51 -12.86 15.71
CA TRP A 85 17.92 -11.78 14.91
C TRP A 85 18.33 -10.40 15.44
N SER A 86 18.70 -9.51 14.53
CA SER A 86 19.05 -8.12 14.84
C SER A 86 20.19 -8.08 15.87
N PHE A 87 20.02 -7.36 16.99
CA PHE A 87 20.94 -7.36 18.13
C PHE A 87 21.37 -8.77 18.59
N GLY A 88 20.44 -9.74 18.54
CA GLY A 88 20.73 -11.12 18.92
C GLY A 88 21.79 -11.78 18.05
N GLY A 89 21.99 -11.31 16.82
CA GLY A 89 23.05 -11.78 15.92
C GLY A 89 24.46 -11.50 16.47
N TRP A 90 24.67 -10.33 17.07
CA TRP A 90 25.96 -9.98 17.69
C TRP A 90 26.26 -10.82 18.93
N VAL A 91 25.24 -11.02 19.76
CA VAL A 91 25.37 -11.85 20.96
C VAL A 91 25.58 -13.33 20.58
N ALA A 92 24.85 -13.84 19.58
CA ALA A 92 25.04 -15.21 19.08
C ALA A 92 26.44 -15.43 18.50
N TYR A 93 26.97 -14.45 17.78
CA TYR A 93 28.36 -14.48 17.29
C TYR A 93 29.36 -14.53 18.45
N GLU A 94 29.21 -13.67 19.45
CA GLU A 94 30.09 -13.67 20.63
C GLU A 94 30.00 -14.99 21.42
N MET A 95 28.80 -15.55 21.56
CA MET A 95 28.61 -16.89 22.14
C MET A 95 29.40 -17.95 21.37
N ALA A 96 29.37 -17.90 20.04
CA ALA A 96 30.11 -18.85 19.19
C ALA A 96 31.63 -18.70 19.36
N VAL A 97 32.14 -17.47 19.48
CA VAL A 97 33.56 -17.20 19.78
C VAL A 97 33.96 -17.78 21.14
N GLN A 98 33.15 -17.58 22.18
CA GLN A 98 33.42 -18.10 23.51
C GLN A 98 33.34 -19.63 23.59
N LEU A 99 32.38 -20.25 22.89
CA LEU A 99 32.29 -21.71 22.76
C LEU A 99 33.50 -22.29 22.03
N GLN A 100 33.93 -21.66 20.94
CA GLN A 100 35.14 -22.05 20.22
C GLN A 100 36.38 -21.96 21.11
N ALA A 101 36.52 -20.87 21.90
CA ALA A 101 37.62 -20.72 22.85
C ALA A 101 37.59 -21.80 23.94
N ALA A 102 36.41 -22.30 24.29
CA ALA A 102 36.22 -23.42 25.20
C ALA A 102 36.37 -24.80 24.54
N GLY A 103 36.72 -24.86 23.25
CA GLY A 103 36.89 -26.12 22.50
C GLY A 103 35.57 -26.82 22.13
N GLU A 104 34.44 -26.11 22.25
CA GLU A 104 33.12 -26.67 21.95
C GLU A 104 32.71 -26.39 20.50
N PRO A 105 32.28 -27.42 19.74
CA PRO A 105 31.87 -27.23 18.36
C PRO A 105 30.53 -26.48 18.26
N VAL A 106 30.43 -25.58 17.29
CA VAL A 106 29.18 -24.91 16.89
C VAL A 106 28.97 -25.29 15.42
N ALA A 107 27.95 -26.11 15.15
CA ALA A 107 27.67 -26.62 13.81
C ALA A 107 26.84 -25.65 12.96
N LEU A 108 26.09 -24.75 13.59
CA LEU A 108 25.36 -23.69 12.91
C LEU A 108 25.43 -22.39 13.72
N LEU A 109 25.87 -21.32 13.07
CA LEU A 109 25.67 -19.94 13.52
C LEU A 109 24.89 -19.18 12.45
N ALA A 110 23.59 -18.98 12.69
CA ALA A 110 22.70 -18.24 11.82
C ALA A 110 22.47 -16.81 12.34
N ILE A 111 22.74 -15.82 11.51
CA ILE A 111 22.52 -14.41 11.82
C ILE A 111 21.38 -13.90 10.94
N ILE A 112 20.31 -13.39 11.54
CA ILE A 112 19.16 -12.88 10.80
C ILE A 112 19.22 -11.37 10.80
N ASP A 113 19.47 -10.81 9.62
CA ASP A 113 19.34 -9.39 9.30
C ASP A 113 20.05 -8.44 10.30
N ALA A 114 21.36 -8.65 10.50
CA ALA A 114 22.20 -7.81 11.34
C ALA A 114 23.51 -7.46 10.62
N THR A 115 23.97 -6.21 10.74
CA THR A 115 25.25 -5.76 10.17
C THR A 115 26.39 -6.07 11.13
N ALA A 116 27.54 -6.56 10.65
CA ALA A 116 28.66 -6.91 11.51
C ALA A 116 29.29 -5.67 12.19
N LEU A 117 29.69 -5.82 13.46
CA LEU A 117 30.40 -4.77 14.20
C LEU A 117 31.91 -4.92 14.03
N THR A 118 32.44 -4.61 12.85
CA THR A 118 33.88 -4.76 12.56
C THR A 118 34.75 -3.74 13.30
N ARG A 119 35.98 -4.14 13.67
CA ARG A 119 36.97 -3.22 14.24
C ARG A 119 37.34 -2.11 13.24
N PRO A 120 37.11 -0.83 13.56
CA PRO A 120 37.58 0.28 12.73
C PRO A 120 39.09 0.48 12.92
N ALA A 121 39.83 0.69 11.82
CA ALA A 121 41.23 1.10 11.90
C ALA A 121 41.32 2.57 12.35
N GLY A 122 41.47 2.79 13.66
CA GLY A 122 41.74 4.11 14.25
C GLY A 122 40.51 4.86 14.79
N ARG A 123 40.78 5.89 15.62
CA ARG A 123 39.78 6.66 16.39
C ARG A 123 38.75 7.38 15.50
N TRP A 124 39.20 7.89 14.34
CA TRP A 124 38.36 8.55 13.34
C TRP A 124 37.45 7.58 12.57
N ALA A 125 37.95 6.40 12.22
CA ALA A 125 37.15 5.35 11.58
C ALA A 125 36.05 4.85 12.53
N ARG A 126 36.31 4.81 13.84
CA ARG A 126 35.34 4.46 14.88
C ARG A 126 34.19 5.46 14.99
N GLN A 127 34.48 6.75 14.90
CA GLN A 127 33.43 7.77 14.92
C GLN A 127 32.55 7.69 13.66
N LYS A 128 33.16 7.49 12.47
CA LYS A 128 32.42 7.30 11.22
C LYS A 128 31.62 5.99 11.18
N SER A 129 32.14 4.88 11.70
CA SER A 129 31.41 3.61 11.78
C SER A 129 30.22 3.69 12.74
N ASN A 130 30.39 4.36 13.89
CA ASN A 130 29.31 4.59 14.84
C ASN A 130 28.22 5.50 14.26
N LEU A 131 28.59 6.53 13.51
CA LEU A 131 27.64 7.39 12.79
C LEU A 131 26.91 6.64 11.66
N ARG A 132 27.62 5.78 10.92
CA ARG A 132 27.02 4.92 9.89
C ARG A 132 26.03 3.92 10.50
N LEU A 133 26.43 3.25 11.58
CA LEU A 133 25.57 2.32 12.32
C LEU A 133 24.36 3.04 12.93
N ALA A 134 24.57 4.20 13.55
CA ALA A 134 23.49 5.05 14.05
C ALA A 134 22.55 5.46 12.91
N GLY A 135 23.08 5.78 11.72
CA GLY A 135 22.30 6.07 10.52
C GLY A 135 21.46 4.89 10.03
N VAL A 136 22.05 3.68 9.97
CA VAL A 136 21.35 2.44 9.57
C VAL A 136 20.24 2.08 10.58
N ILE A 137 20.54 2.15 11.88
CA ILE A 137 19.54 1.93 12.94
C ILE A 137 18.45 3.00 12.86
N THR A 138 18.81 4.29 12.77
CA THR A 138 17.84 5.39 12.71
C THR A 138 16.95 5.32 11.48
N ARG A 139 17.48 4.89 10.32
CA ARG A 139 16.74 4.82 9.06
C ARG A 139 15.83 3.60 8.97
N ASN A 140 16.31 2.43 9.39
CA ASN A 140 15.61 1.16 9.15
C ASN A 140 14.80 0.66 10.36
N VAL A 141 15.22 1.03 11.57
CA VAL A 141 14.62 0.60 12.84
C VAL A 141 13.94 1.77 13.57
N GLY A 142 14.53 2.96 13.46
CA GLY A 142 14.10 4.18 14.12
C GLY A 142 12.62 4.54 13.93
N PRO A 143 12.05 4.54 12.72
CA PRO A 143 10.64 4.91 12.51
C PRO A 143 9.65 3.98 13.23
N PHE A 144 10.05 2.74 13.52
CA PHE A 144 9.22 1.74 14.16
C PHE A 144 9.44 1.67 15.68
N ILE A 145 10.68 1.88 16.14
CA ILE A 145 11.02 1.82 17.56
C ILE A 145 10.82 3.17 18.26
N LEU A 146 11.09 4.32 17.63
CA LEU A 146 10.98 5.64 18.28
C LEU A 146 9.57 5.93 18.85
N PRO A 147 8.47 5.67 18.13
CA PRO A 147 7.12 5.87 18.69
C PRO A 147 6.89 5.00 19.94
N TYR A 148 7.24 3.72 19.86
CA TYR A 148 7.13 2.78 20.98
C TYR A 148 8.00 3.21 22.18
N MET A 149 9.20 3.74 21.94
CA MET A 149 10.08 4.25 22.99
C MET A 149 9.55 5.55 23.61
N ARG A 150 8.88 6.41 22.84
CA ARG A 150 8.21 7.61 23.38
C ARG A 150 7.04 7.24 24.28
N GLU A 151 6.25 6.24 23.86
CA GLU A 151 5.15 5.71 24.67
C GLU A 151 5.67 5.04 25.95
N LEU A 152 6.69 4.19 25.85
CA LEU A 152 7.33 3.58 27.02
C LEU A 152 7.86 4.64 28.00
N ARG A 153 8.53 5.68 27.50
CA ARG A 153 8.99 6.80 28.33
C ARG A 153 7.85 7.55 28.99
N ALA A 154 6.79 7.86 28.25
CA ALA A 154 5.61 8.54 28.80
C ALA A 154 4.94 7.70 29.89
N VAL A 155 4.88 6.37 29.73
CA VAL A 155 4.39 5.46 30.78
C VAL A 155 5.33 5.47 31.97
N THR A 156 6.66 5.38 31.78
CA THR A 156 7.61 5.39 32.90
C THR A 156 7.62 6.71 33.67
N ASP A 157 7.45 7.84 32.98
CA ASP A 157 7.40 9.18 33.59
C ASP A 157 6.10 9.41 34.39
N ALA A 158 5.03 8.70 34.03
CA ALA A 158 3.73 8.73 34.70
C ALA A 158 3.62 7.68 35.82
N GLU A 159 4.58 7.70 36.76
CA GLU A 159 4.56 6.81 37.93
C GLU A 159 3.20 6.88 38.67
N PRO A 160 2.52 5.75 38.90
CA PRO A 160 1.26 5.75 39.62
C PRO A 160 1.48 6.18 41.08
N ARG A 161 0.94 7.34 41.48
CA ARG A 161 1.00 7.88 42.85
C ARG A 161 -0.38 7.86 43.54
N GLY A 162 -0.41 7.49 44.82
CA GLY A 162 -1.58 7.53 45.72
C GLY A 162 -2.41 6.24 45.82
N ASP A 163 -3.35 6.21 46.77
CA ASP A 163 -4.17 5.04 47.19
C ASP A 163 -5.12 4.47 46.11
N GLY A 164 -5.14 5.05 44.90
CA GLY A 164 -5.94 4.63 43.75
C GLY A 164 -5.16 3.87 42.67
N ALA A 165 -3.89 3.52 42.90
CA ALA A 165 -3.10 2.72 41.97
C ALA A 165 -3.60 1.26 41.95
N THR A 166 -4.26 0.85 40.87
CA THR A 166 -4.63 -0.56 40.68
C THR A 166 -3.37 -1.41 40.45
N GLU A 167 -3.35 -2.64 40.96
CA GLU A 167 -2.24 -3.60 40.74
C GLU A 167 -1.90 -3.80 39.25
N SER A 168 -2.91 -3.71 38.37
CA SER A 168 -2.75 -3.78 36.91
C SER A 168 -1.97 -2.60 36.33
N ARG A 169 -2.13 -1.39 36.87
CA ARG A 169 -1.41 -0.19 36.39
C ARG A 169 0.02 -0.17 36.90
N ALA A 170 0.24 -0.59 38.15
CA ALA A 170 1.58 -0.73 38.72
C ALA A 170 2.41 -1.79 37.99
N SER A 171 1.82 -2.94 37.65
CA SER A 171 2.49 -4.00 36.90
C SER A 171 2.83 -3.60 35.46
N LEU A 172 1.92 -2.90 34.75
CA LEU A 172 2.21 -2.36 33.42
C LEU A 172 3.31 -1.30 33.44
N TRP A 173 3.27 -0.38 34.42
CA TRP A 173 4.33 0.61 34.61
C TRP A 173 5.68 -0.05 34.89
N GLN A 174 5.70 -1.06 35.76
CA GLN A 174 6.91 -1.79 36.09
C GLN A 174 7.47 -2.54 34.88
N ALA A 175 6.62 -3.17 34.07
CA ALA A 175 7.01 -3.85 32.84
C ALA A 175 7.57 -2.87 31.78
N ALA A 176 6.99 -1.66 31.68
CA ALA A 176 7.52 -0.61 30.81
C ALA A 176 8.91 -0.15 31.28
N ARG A 177 9.08 0.02 32.59
CA ARG A 177 10.36 0.42 33.21
C ARG A 177 11.46 -0.62 33.01
N THR A 178 11.18 -1.91 33.20
CA THR A 178 12.17 -2.97 32.96
C THR A 178 12.52 -3.08 31.48
N SER A 179 11.54 -2.97 30.58
CA SER A 179 11.77 -2.97 29.12
C SER A 179 12.65 -1.82 28.67
N LEU A 180 12.43 -0.60 29.19
CA LEU A 180 13.25 0.57 28.87
C LEU A 180 14.70 0.44 29.39
N ARG A 181 14.88 -0.12 30.59
CA ARG A 181 16.21 -0.40 31.17
C ARG A 181 17.01 -1.38 30.31
N VAL A 182 16.40 -2.52 29.97
CA VAL A 182 17.03 -3.55 29.13
C VAL A 182 17.37 -3.01 27.74
N PHE A 183 16.45 -2.28 27.11
CA PHE A 183 16.72 -1.64 25.81
C PHE A 183 17.92 -0.68 25.89
N THR A 184 17.97 0.14 26.94
CA THR A 184 19.06 1.13 27.13
C THR A 184 20.40 0.42 27.34
N ALA A 185 20.44 -0.61 28.17
CA ALA A 185 21.64 -1.41 28.41
C ALA A 185 22.13 -2.10 27.12
N ASN A 186 21.24 -2.76 26.37
CA ASN A 186 21.58 -3.45 25.12
C ASN A 186 22.12 -2.48 24.05
N ASN A 187 21.55 -1.28 23.92
CA ASN A 187 22.10 -0.26 23.02
C ASN A 187 23.48 0.21 23.48
N ARG A 188 23.69 0.44 24.79
CA ARG A 188 25.01 0.79 25.33
C ARG A 188 26.05 -0.29 25.03
N ALA A 189 25.68 -1.55 25.26
CA ALA A 189 26.52 -2.71 24.98
C ALA A 189 26.94 -2.76 23.50
N THR A 190 26.03 -2.42 22.58
CA THR A 190 26.31 -2.35 21.13
C THR A 190 27.44 -1.36 20.82
N PHE A 191 27.39 -0.15 21.36
CA PHE A 191 28.40 0.88 21.09
C PHE A 191 29.74 0.63 21.79
N ALA A 192 29.74 -0.20 22.83
CA ALA A 192 30.92 -0.60 23.58
C ALA A 192 31.61 -1.85 23.01
N TYR A 193 30.87 -2.73 22.34
CA TYR A 193 31.33 -4.04 21.90
C TYR A 193 32.48 -3.97 20.88
N GLN A 194 33.45 -4.86 21.05
CA GLN A 194 34.55 -5.06 20.11
C GLN A 194 34.79 -6.55 19.89
N PRO A 195 34.51 -7.09 18.69
CA PRO A 195 34.74 -8.51 18.44
C PRO A 195 36.19 -8.92 18.67
N ALA A 196 36.36 -10.15 19.12
CA ALA A 196 37.67 -10.72 19.37
C ALA A 196 38.52 -10.77 18.08
N PRO A 197 39.80 -10.35 18.11
CA PRO A 197 40.66 -10.25 16.93
C PRO A 197 40.85 -11.58 16.17
N GLN A 198 40.78 -12.70 16.88
CA GLN A 198 40.94 -14.02 16.31
C GLN A 198 39.79 -14.44 15.38
N GLY A 199 38.64 -13.76 15.44
CA GLY A 199 37.44 -14.09 14.69
C GLY A 199 36.83 -15.45 15.08
N TYR A 200 35.70 -15.77 14.48
CA TYR A 200 35.09 -17.10 14.55
C TYR A 200 35.57 -17.96 13.37
N ALA A 201 35.98 -19.20 13.62
CA ALA A 201 36.55 -20.09 12.61
C ALA A 201 35.53 -21.09 12.02
N GLY A 202 34.36 -21.23 12.66
CA GLY A 202 33.29 -22.11 12.20
C GLY A 202 32.39 -21.52 11.12
N PRO A 203 31.37 -22.27 10.68
CA PRO A 203 30.44 -21.83 9.63
C PRO A 203 29.50 -20.72 10.15
N LEU A 204 29.36 -19.64 9.37
CA LEU A 204 28.47 -18.52 9.64
C LEU A 204 27.58 -18.30 8.42
N THR A 205 26.27 -18.30 8.64
CA THR A 205 25.28 -18.02 7.61
C THR A 205 24.49 -16.76 7.96
N LEU A 206 24.48 -15.79 7.06
CA LEU A 206 23.69 -14.57 7.13
C LEU A 206 22.38 -14.75 6.34
N LEU A 207 21.26 -14.71 7.04
CA LEU A 207 19.90 -14.66 6.49
C LEU A 207 19.49 -13.18 6.36
N ARG A 208 19.61 -12.61 5.16
CA ARG A 208 19.53 -11.17 4.90
C ARG A 208 18.23 -10.77 4.17
N THR A 209 17.58 -9.70 4.59
CA THR A 209 16.42 -9.14 3.86
C THR A 209 16.83 -8.24 2.69
N ALA A 210 16.02 -8.17 1.63
CA ALA A 210 16.39 -7.54 0.35
C ALA A 210 16.34 -5.98 0.33
N HIS A 211 16.21 -5.31 1.48
CA HIS A 211 16.00 -3.86 1.54
C HIS A 211 16.89 -3.18 2.58
N GLN A 212 18.12 -2.83 2.20
CA GLN A 212 18.94 -1.90 2.99
C GLN A 212 19.61 -0.87 2.06
N ALA A 213 19.01 0.31 1.97
CA ALA A 213 19.58 1.43 1.23
C ALA A 213 20.83 1.99 1.96
N GLY A 214 22.00 1.90 1.33
CA GLY A 214 23.28 2.43 1.85
C GLY A 214 24.30 1.38 2.31
N GLU A 215 24.04 0.10 2.07
CA GLU A 215 24.97 -0.98 2.42
C GLU A 215 25.61 -1.58 1.17
N THR A 216 26.94 -1.60 1.19
CA THR A 216 27.77 -1.77 -0.02
C THR A 216 28.31 -3.20 -0.18
N THR A 217 28.20 -4.06 0.84
CA THR A 217 28.69 -5.45 0.77
C THR A 217 27.55 -6.47 0.94
N PRO A 218 27.54 -7.57 0.16
CA PRO A 218 26.51 -8.62 0.25
C PRO A 218 26.42 -9.28 1.63
N ASP A 219 27.54 -9.40 2.33
CA ASP A 219 27.70 -10.09 3.62
C ASP A 219 27.52 -9.19 4.86
N LEU A 220 27.18 -7.91 4.68
CA LEU A 220 27.07 -6.92 5.74
C LEU A 220 28.30 -6.80 6.66
N GLY A 221 29.49 -7.15 6.16
CA GLY A 221 30.76 -7.09 6.88
C GLY A 221 31.06 -8.33 7.73
N TRP A 222 30.21 -9.36 7.73
CA TRP A 222 30.45 -10.59 8.50
C TRP A 222 31.66 -11.37 8.02
N GLY A 223 31.99 -11.30 6.73
CA GLY A 223 33.19 -11.91 6.15
C GLY A 223 34.49 -11.43 6.80
N ALA A 224 34.52 -10.22 7.38
CA ALA A 224 35.68 -9.70 8.09
C ALA A 224 35.84 -10.28 9.51
N LEU A 225 34.81 -10.94 10.05
CA LEU A 225 34.79 -11.50 11.41
C LEU A 225 34.87 -13.03 11.41
N CYS A 226 34.71 -13.69 10.27
CA CYS A 226 34.87 -15.13 10.13
C CYS A 226 36.13 -15.49 9.32
N ARG A 227 36.80 -16.59 9.69
CA ARG A 227 37.98 -17.10 8.96
C ARG A 227 37.62 -17.85 7.68
N ARG A 228 36.36 -18.24 7.54
CA ARG A 228 35.75 -18.81 6.33
C ARG A 228 34.83 -17.76 5.72
N GLU A 229 34.53 -17.86 4.43
CA GLU A 229 33.56 -16.95 3.80
C GLU A 229 32.17 -17.12 4.44
N ALA A 230 31.50 -16.00 4.75
CA ALA A 230 30.14 -16.02 5.29
C ALA A 230 29.15 -16.40 4.18
N GLU A 231 28.33 -17.42 4.41
CA GLU A 231 27.27 -17.78 3.47
C GLU A 231 26.13 -16.75 3.58
N VAL A 232 25.68 -16.19 2.46
CA VAL A 232 24.60 -15.20 2.43
C VAL A 232 23.38 -15.78 1.75
N ILE A 233 22.27 -15.85 2.47
CA ILE A 233 20.98 -16.32 1.97
C ILE A 233 19.98 -15.17 2.06
N LEU A 234 19.40 -14.78 0.93
CA LEU A 234 18.35 -13.76 0.90
C LEU A 234 17.02 -14.34 1.38
N ILE A 235 16.35 -13.60 2.26
CA ILE A 235 15.03 -13.92 2.81
C ILE A 235 14.03 -12.80 2.49
N PRO A 236 12.73 -13.11 2.31
CA PRO A 236 11.71 -12.11 2.00
C PRO A 236 11.38 -11.23 3.20
N GLY A 237 10.74 -10.09 2.94
CA GLY A 237 10.36 -9.11 3.95
C GLY A 237 11.43 -8.05 4.20
N ASN A 238 11.38 -7.45 5.38
CA ASN A 238 12.32 -6.44 5.87
C ASN A 238 12.69 -6.73 7.34
N HIS A 239 13.60 -5.94 7.91
CA HIS A 239 14.08 -6.09 9.29
C HIS A 239 12.96 -6.35 10.31
N MET A 240 11.83 -5.64 10.20
CA MET A 240 10.71 -5.71 11.15
C MET A 240 9.72 -6.86 10.88
N THR A 241 9.75 -7.44 9.68
CA THR A 241 8.74 -8.40 9.21
C THR A 241 9.29 -9.80 8.93
N ALA A 242 10.61 -10.00 8.96
CA ALA A 242 11.24 -11.30 8.67
C ALA A 242 10.79 -12.45 9.61
N LEU A 243 10.54 -12.16 10.90
CA LEU A 243 10.01 -13.11 11.88
C LEU A 243 8.48 -13.06 12.03
N ARG A 244 7.77 -12.44 11.07
CA ARG A 244 6.30 -12.35 11.06
C ARG A 244 5.72 -12.99 9.80
N GLU A 245 4.46 -13.39 9.88
CA GLU A 245 3.74 -13.89 8.71
C GLU A 245 3.60 -12.79 7.64
N PRO A 246 3.70 -13.14 6.35
CA PRO A 246 3.97 -14.48 5.81
C PRO A 246 5.47 -14.85 5.70
N HIS A 247 6.40 -13.91 5.95
CA HIS A 247 7.82 -14.08 5.64
C HIS A 247 8.54 -15.11 6.52
N VAL A 248 8.09 -15.27 7.77
CA VAL A 248 8.65 -16.23 8.73
C VAL A 248 8.55 -17.68 8.25
N ALA A 249 7.59 -17.99 7.37
CA ALA A 249 7.46 -19.31 6.77
C ALA A 249 8.64 -19.66 5.86
N ASP A 250 9.12 -18.71 5.05
CA ASP A 250 10.28 -18.89 4.18
C ASP A 250 11.59 -18.92 4.97
N LEU A 251 11.71 -18.04 5.97
CA LEU A 251 12.81 -18.05 6.93
C LEU A 251 12.91 -19.40 7.66
N GLY A 252 11.79 -19.93 8.14
CA GLY A 252 11.72 -21.24 8.81
C GLY A 252 12.20 -22.37 7.91
N LYS A 253 11.74 -22.42 6.65
CA LYS A 253 12.18 -23.42 5.67
C LYS A 253 13.69 -23.37 5.41
N ARG A 254 14.25 -22.17 5.21
CA ARG A 254 15.69 -22.00 4.97
C ARG A 254 16.51 -22.37 6.19
N LEU A 255 16.06 -21.95 7.38
CA LEU A 255 16.75 -22.30 8.63
C LEU A 255 16.68 -23.80 8.93
N GLN A 256 15.56 -24.45 8.63
CA GLN A 256 15.43 -25.91 8.75
C GLN A 256 16.42 -26.63 7.83
N ALA A 257 16.57 -26.19 6.58
CA ALA A 257 17.54 -26.77 5.65
C ALA A 257 18.98 -26.64 6.18
N LEU A 258 19.33 -25.50 6.79
CA LEU A 258 20.64 -25.30 7.43
C LEU A 258 20.85 -26.22 8.64
N LEU A 259 19.81 -26.42 9.46
CA LEU A 259 19.85 -27.33 10.60
C LEU A 259 20.03 -28.79 10.18
N ASP A 260 19.29 -29.22 9.15
CA ASP A 260 19.40 -30.59 8.63
C ASP A 260 20.79 -30.84 7.99
N ALA A 261 21.35 -29.84 7.30
CA ALA A 261 22.71 -29.91 6.76
C ALA A 261 23.79 -29.98 7.87
N ALA A 262 23.62 -29.20 8.94
CA ALA A 262 24.51 -29.21 10.10
C ALA A 262 24.50 -30.55 10.85
N ALA A 263 23.36 -31.25 10.88
CA ALA A 263 23.23 -32.57 11.49
C ALA A 263 23.94 -33.70 10.73
N GLY A 264 24.22 -33.51 9.43
CA GLY A 264 24.85 -34.52 8.56
C GLY A 264 26.39 -34.59 8.60
N THR A 265 27.06 -33.75 9.40
CA THR A 265 28.53 -33.66 9.40
C THR A 265 29.13 -34.27 10.69
N PRO A 266 29.89 -35.39 10.65
CA PRO A 266 30.52 -35.97 11.84
C PRO A 266 31.66 -35.08 12.39
N ALA A 267 31.73 -34.94 13.70
CA ALA A 267 32.83 -34.28 14.41
C ALA A 267 34.08 -35.18 14.46
N ALA A 268 35.23 -34.70 13.98
CA ALA A 268 36.54 -35.28 14.30
C ALA A 268 37.71 -34.28 14.14
N ALA A 269 38.63 -34.32 15.11
CA ALA A 269 40.02 -33.85 15.08
C ALA A 269 40.85 -34.83 15.96
N PRO A 270 42.22 -34.91 15.94
CA PRO A 270 43.25 -34.32 15.06
C PRO A 270 44.38 -35.30 14.56
N ARG A 271 45.35 -34.75 13.78
CA ARG A 271 46.67 -35.27 13.28
C ARG A 271 46.60 -36.21 12.04
N CYS A 272 47.46 -36.19 11.02
CA CYS A 272 48.87 -35.80 10.88
C CYS A 272 49.18 -35.31 9.43
N GLU A 273 50.40 -34.80 9.24
CA GLU A 273 51.06 -34.21 8.06
C GLU A 273 50.87 -34.92 6.71
N ALA A 274 50.70 -34.16 5.62
CA ALA A 274 51.69 -33.96 4.54
C ALA A 274 51.05 -33.36 3.28
N GLU A 275 51.86 -32.63 2.52
CA GLU A 275 51.65 -32.20 1.12
C GLU A 275 50.88 -30.88 0.88
N GLN A 276 51.62 -29.79 1.15
CA GLN A 276 51.60 -28.63 0.26
C GLN A 276 52.33 -28.97 -1.04
N ALA A 277 51.63 -28.95 -2.18
CA ALA A 277 52.22 -28.57 -3.46
C ALA A 277 51.13 -28.19 -4.47
N THR A 278 51.33 -27.03 -5.10
CA THR A 278 50.85 -26.63 -6.43
C THR A 278 49.35 -26.37 -6.64
N ALA A 279 48.95 -25.09 -6.55
CA ALA A 279 48.04 -24.46 -7.50
C ALA A 279 48.14 -22.93 -7.39
N ARG A 280 49.29 -22.37 -7.77
CA ARG A 280 49.35 -21.03 -8.38
C ARG A 280 49.51 -21.28 -9.87
N ASP A 281 48.71 -20.57 -10.65
CA ASP A 281 48.61 -20.52 -12.12
C ASP A 281 47.41 -21.25 -12.71
N ALA A 282 46.32 -20.49 -12.89
CA ALA A 282 45.63 -20.34 -14.17
C ALA A 282 44.40 -19.42 -14.01
N ALA A 283 44.65 -18.15 -13.70
CA ALA A 283 43.70 -17.07 -13.99
C ALA A 283 44.27 -16.25 -15.16
N ALA A 284 43.99 -16.69 -16.40
CA ALA A 284 44.00 -15.85 -17.61
C ALA A 284 43.69 -16.72 -18.84
N SER A 285 42.44 -16.69 -19.32
CA SER A 285 42.03 -16.99 -20.71
C SER A 285 40.48 -16.94 -20.78
N THR A 286 39.86 -15.77 -20.60
CA THR A 286 39.19 -15.00 -21.68
C THR A 286 38.30 -15.81 -22.65
N VAL A 287 37.01 -15.49 -22.59
CA VAL A 287 36.16 -15.10 -23.74
C VAL A 287 36.29 -15.97 -25.00
N ALA A 288 35.38 -16.94 -25.15
CA ALA A 288 34.72 -17.31 -26.40
C ALA A 288 33.84 -18.55 -26.19
N ALA A 289 32.51 -18.39 -26.08
CA ALA A 289 31.53 -19.43 -26.43
C ALA A 289 30.09 -18.89 -26.33
N ALA A 290 29.69 -18.08 -27.29
CA ALA A 290 28.28 -17.92 -27.64
C ALA A 290 28.18 -18.00 -29.16
N THR A 291 27.78 -19.18 -29.65
CA THR A 291 27.07 -19.42 -30.92
C THR A 291 27.12 -20.93 -31.21
N ARG A 292 25.95 -21.58 -31.23
CA ARG A 292 25.50 -22.49 -32.31
C ARG A 292 24.17 -23.16 -31.94
N GLU A 293 23.21 -23.02 -32.85
CA GLU A 293 21.96 -23.78 -32.94
C GLU A 293 22.22 -25.30 -33.01
N PRO A 294 21.22 -26.14 -32.71
CA PRO A 294 21.11 -27.47 -33.27
C PRO A 294 20.03 -27.55 -34.36
N ALA A 295 20.40 -28.23 -35.44
CA ALA A 295 19.63 -28.50 -36.63
C ALA A 295 18.52 -29.55 -36.43
N ARG A 296 17.55 -29.47 -37.34
CA ARG A 296 16.39 -30.35 -37.55
C ARG A 296 16.78 -31.77 -38.01
N GLU A 297 15.97 -32.75 -37.63
CA GLU A 297 15.67 -33.95 -38.44
C GLU A 297 14.25 -34.51 -38.12
N PRO A 298 13.65 -35.32 -39.03
CA PRO A 298 12.25 -35.17 -39.42
C PRO A 298 11.29 -36.20 -38.78
N PHE A 299 10.06 -35.77 -38.47
CA PHE A 299 8.99 -36.67 -38.03
C PHE A 299 7.90 -36.80 -39.11
N LYS A 300 7.66 -38.04 -39.55
CA LYS A 300 6.69 -38.41 -40.61
C LYS A 300 5.27 -38.61 -40.05
N LEU A 301 4.30 -38.23 -40.88
CA LEU A 301 2.85 -38.21 -40.67
C LEU A 301 2.23 -39.54 -40.18
N ARG A 302 1.20 -39.42 -39.35
CA ARG A 302 0.00 -40.29 -39.43
C ARG A 302 -1.23 -39.44 -39.72
N ALA A 303 -1.98 -39.90 -40.71
CA ALA A 303 -3.18 -39.29 -41.26
C ALA A 303 -4.33 -39.22 -40.22
N LYS A 304 -5.06 -38.10 -40.24
CA LYS A 304 -6.42 -38.02 -39.70
C LYS A 304 -7.32 -37.36 -40.73
N GLU A 305 -8.53 -37.90 -40.75
CA GLU A 305 -9.56 -37.79 -41.76
C GLU A 305 -10.04 -36.35 -41.99
N THR A 306 -10.35 -36.09 -43.25
CA THR A 306 -10.98 -34.88 -43.78
C THR A 306 -12.40 -34.76 -43.27
N ARG A 307 -12.68 -33.70 -42.48
CA ARG A 307 -14.04 -33.20 -42.23
C ARG A 307 -14.16 -31.80 -42.82
N ALA A 308 -15.19 -31.63 -43.65
CA ALA A 308 -15.48 -30.46 -44.48
C ALA A 308 -15.56 -29.13 -43.69
N PRO A 309 -15.28 -27.98 -44.34
CA PRO A 309 -15.29 -26.68 -43.69
C PRO A 309 -16.71 -26.29 -43.27
N THR A 310 -16.92 -26.16 -41.97
CA THR A 310 -18.14 -25.56 -41.42
C THR A 310 -18.14 -24.08 -41.80
N ARG A 311 -19.15 -23.68 -42.59
CA ARG A 311 -19.48 -22.30 -42.91
C ARG A 311 -19.36 -21.42 -41.65
N VAL A 312 -18.47 -20.43 -41.71
CA VAL A 312 -18.56 -19.24 -40.87
C VAL A 312 -19.94 -18.64 -41.12
N PRO A 313 -20.82 -18.50 -40.12
CA PRO A 313 -22.07 -17.79 -40.31
C PRO A 313 -21.73 -16.35 -40.68
N ALA A 314 -22.40 -15.82 -41.70
CA ALA A 314 -22.32 -14.41 -42.04
C ALA A 314 -22.44 -13.58 -40.77
N VAL A 315 -21.46 -12.70 -40.55
CA VAL A 315 -21.49 -11.69 -39.50
C VAL A 315 -22.81 -10.94 -39.68
N ALA A 316 -23.77 -11.20 -38.79
CA ALA A 316 -24.88 -10.32 -38.61
C ALA A 316 -24.26 -8.99 -38.22
N GLN A 317 -24.44 -7.98 -39.09
CA GLN A 317 -24.07 -6.61 -38.79
C GLN A 317 -24.51 -6.32 -37.35
N PRO A 318 -23.61 -5.83 -36.47
CA PRO A 318 -24.08 -5.33 -35.20
C PRO A 318 -25.14 -4.29 -35.53
N ALA A 319 -26.30 -4.40 -34.87
CA ALA A 319 -27.32 -3.38 -34.98
C ALA A 319 -26.63 -2.06 -34.65
N ASN A 320 -26.33 -1.28 -35.69
CA ASN A 320 -25.94 0.11 -35.56
C ASN A 320 -27.13 0.76 -34.87
N GLY A 321 -27.07 0.82 -33.54
CA GLY A 321 -27.69 1.90 -32.79
C GLY A 321 -27.02 3.18 -33.26
N HIS A 322 -27.39 3.63 -34.46
CA HIS A 322 -27.38 5.03 -34.80
C HIS A 322 -28.33 5.71 -33.80
N HIS A 323 -27.82 5.97 -32.60
CA HIS A 323 -28.34 7.05 -31.81
C HIS A 323 -28.10 8.30 -32.64
N SER A 324 -29.23 8.87 -33.06
CA SER A 324 -29.36 10.07 -33.86
C SER A 324 -28.33 11.14 -33.44
N PRO A 325 -27.72 11.87 -34.38
CA PRO A 325 -26.93 13.05 -34.06
C PRO A 325 -27.75 14.17 -33.38
N ASN A 326 -29.07 14.01 -33.30
CA ASN A 326 -29.94 14.85 -32.49
C ASN A 326 -30.02 14.32 -31.05
N GLY A 327 -29.01 14.64 -30.25
CA GLY A 327 -29.07 14.48 -28.80
C GLY A 327 -30.24 15.28 -28.21
N THR A 328 -30.87 14.76 -27.17
CA THR A 328 -32.04 15.34 -26.48
C THR A 328 -31.77 16.68 -25.78
N GLY A 329 -30.60 17.30 -25.98
CA GLY A 329 -30.15 18.50 -25.26
C GLY A 329 -30.04 18.31 -23.74
N ARG A 330 -29.99 17.06 -23.24
CA ARG A 330 -29.90 16.76 -21.81
C ARG A 330 -29.18 15.43 -21.52
N PRO A 331 -28.54 15.32 -20.33
CA PRO A 331 -27.99 14.06 -19.82
C PRO A 331 -29.08 12.98 -19.68
N MET A 332 -28.63 11.72 -19.56
CA MET A 332 -29.53 10.60 -19.22
C MET A 332 -30.22 10.83 -17.88
N THR A 333 -31.47 10.38 -17.76
CA THR A 333 -32.14 10.18 -16.45
C THR A 333 -31.59 8.93 -15.76
N GLY A 334 -31.90 8.72 -14.49
CA GLY A 334 -31.54 7.49 -13.78
C GLY A 334 -32.15 6.25 -14.43
N ALA A 335 -33.37 6.34 -14.94
CA ALA A 335 -34.03 5.24 -15.66
C ALA A 335 -33.33 4.92 -17.00
N GLU A 336 -32.98 5.95 -17.78
CA GLU A 336 -32.24 5.79 -19.04
C GLU A 336 -30.83 5.23 -18.80
N TYR A 337 -30.16 5.67 -17.74
CA TYR A 337 -28.87 5.12 -17.34
C TYR A 337 -28.98 3.63 -17.00
N LEU A 338 -29.94 3.22 -16.17
CA LEU A 338 -30.13 1.80 -15.83
C LEU A 338 -30.42 0.96 -17.08
N GLU A 339 -31.30 1.44 -17.96
CA GLU A 339 -31.60 0.75 -19.21
C GLU A 339 -30.36 0.62 -20.10
N SER A 340 -29.51 1.65 -20.15
CA SER A 340 -28.25 1.62 -20.91
C SER A 340 -27.26 0.55 -20.45
N LEU A 341 -27.44 -0.05 -19.26
CA LEU A 341 -26.59 -1.12 -18.75
C LEU A 341 -27.07 -2.53 -19.15
N ARG A 342 -28.26 -2.66 -19.75
CA ARG A 342 -28.83 -3.93 -20.23
C ARG A 342 -28.39 -4.23 -21.66
N ASP A 343 -27.08 -4.32 -21.85
CA ASP A 343 -26.43 -4.21 -23.16
C ASP A 343 -25.63 -5.46 -23.58
N GLY A 344 -25.78 -6.56 -22.83
CA GLY A 344 -25.10 -7.84 -23.09
C GLY A 344 -23.63 -7.89 -22.64
N ARG A 345 -23.15 -6.88 -21.89
CA ARG A 345 -21.79 -6.86 -21.31
C ARG A 345 -21.38 -8.17 -20.65
N GLU A 346 -20.11 -8.53 -20.80
CA GLU A 346 -19.59 -9.77 -20.26
C GLU A 346 -18.91 -9.53 -18.89
N VAL A 347 -19.71 -9.68 -17.83
CA VAL A 347 -19.26 -9.55 -16.43
C VAL A 347 -19.31 -10.91 -15.76
N TRP A 348 -18.23 -11.27 -15.05
CA TRP A 348 -18.09 -12.53 -14.33
C TRP A 348 -17.88 -12.28 -12.84
N ILE A 349 -18.63 -12.98 -11.99
CA ILE A 349 -18.44 -12.96 -10.54
C ILE A 349 -18.76 -14.34 -9.97
N TYR A 350 -17.96 -14.80 -8.99
CA TYR A 350 -18.12 -16.13 -8.37
C TYR A 350 -18.18 -17.32 -9.35
N GLY A 351 -17.51 -17.20 -10.50
CA GLY A 351 -17.47 -18.25 -11.54
C GLY A 351 -18.67 -18.24 -12.48
N GLU A 352 -19.60 -17.30 -12.33
CA GLU A 352 -20.82 -17.19 -13.14
C GLU A 352 -20.83 -15.90 -13.96
N ARG A 353 -21.40 -15.96 -15.17
CA ARG A 353 -21.65 -14.80 -16.00
C ARG A 353 -22.91 -14.08 -15.50
N VAL A 354 -22.81 -12.77 -15.35
CA VAL A 354 -23.93 -11.91 -14.95
C VAL A 354 -24.79 -11.59 -16.17
N GLU A 355 -26.09 -11.90 -16.11
CA GLU A 355 -27.03 -11.62 -17.18
C GLU A 355 -27.45 -10.14 -17.23
N ASP A 356 -27.82 -9.56 -16.09
CA ASP A 356 -28.25 -8.16 -15.95
C ASP A 356 -27.63 -7.55 -14.68
N VAL A 357 -26.65 -6.65 -14.85
CA VAL A 357 -25.99 -5.94 -13.75
C VAL A 357 -26.96 -5.04 -12.95
N THR A 358 -28.08 -4.62 -13.53
CA THR A 358 -29.07 -3.76 -12.86
C THR A 358 -29.97 -4.52 -11.89
N ALA A 359 -30.01 -5.84 -12.02
CA ALA A 359 -30.82 -6.76 -11.21
C ALA A 359 -29.98 -7.68 -10.32
N HIS A 360 -28.73 -7.95 -10.73
CA HIS A 360 -27.85 -8.86 -10.03
C HIS A 360 -27.52 -8.38 -8.59
N PRO A 361 -27.58 -9.24 -7.55
CA PRO A 361 -27.38 -8.86 -6.15
C PRO A 361 -26.04 -8.21 -5.80
N ALA A 362 -25.04 -8.36 -6.68
CA ALA A 362 -23.71 -7.76 -6.48
C ALA A 362 -23.59 -6.29 -6.91
N PHE A 363 -24.57 -5.76 -7.66
CA PHE A 363 -24.45 -4.43 -8.27
C PHE A 363 -25.75 -3.61 -8.28
N ARG A 364 -26.91 -4.24 -8.07
CA ARG A 364 -28.22 -3.59 -8.26
C ARG A 364 -28.41 -2.32 -7.43
N ASN A 365 -27.97 -2.30 -6.18
CA ASN A 365 -28.12 -1.13 -5.31
C ASN A 365 -27.12 -0.06 -5.67
N GLN A 366 -25.86 -0.42 -5.94
CA GLN A 366 -24.88 0.54 -6.44
C GLN A 366 -25.31 1.17 -7.78
N ALA A 367 -25.92 0.39 -8.68
CA ALA A 367 -26.51 0.91 -9.90
C ALA A 367 -27.63 1.92 -9.61
N ARG A 368 -28.49 1.66 -8.62
CA ARG A 368 -29.52 2.64 -8.18
C ARG A 368 -28.90 3.87 -7.52
N MET A 369 -27.79 3.75 -6.80
CA MET A 369 -27.11 4.92 -6.22
C MET A 369 -26.51 5.82 -7.30
N VAL A 370 -25.95 5.26 -8.38
CA VAL A 370 -25.52 6.03 -9.55
C VAL A 370 -26.71 6.64 -10.29
N ALA A 371 -27.81 5.91 -10.46
CA ALA A 371 -29.03 6.42 -11.09
C ALA A 371 -29.58 7.68 -10.40
N ARG A 372 -29.47 7.75 -9.06
CA ARG A 372 -29.85 8.97 -8.30
C ARG A 372 -29.04 10.20 -8.69
N LEU A 373 -27.75 10.04 -9.06
CA LEU A 373 -26.92 11.17 -9.50
C LEU A 373 -27.42 11.74 -10.83
N TYR A 374 -27.87 10.86 -11.73
CA TYR A 374 -28.51 11.26 -12.98
C TYR A 374 -29.86 11.96 -12.74
N ASP A 375 -30.72 11.42 -11.87
CA ASP A 375 -32.02 12.03 -11.56
C ASP A 375 -31.89 13.44 -10.93
N MET A 376 -30.84 13.70 -10.14
CA MET A 376 -30.56 15.03 -9.59
C MET A 376 -30.33 16.10 -10.66
N LEU A 377 -29.87 15.72 -11.85
CA LEU A 377 -29.70 16.67 -12.95
C LEU A 377 -31.03 17.15 -13.52
N HIS A 378 -32.14 16.52 -13.15
CA HIS A 378 -33.46 16.83 -13.66
C HIS A 378 -34.42 17.31 -12.57
N ASP A 379 -34.06 17.13 -11.30
CA ASP A 379 -34.82 17.62 -10.16
C ASP A 379 -34.75 19.15 -10.07
N PRO A 380 -35.90 19.87 -10.15
CA PRO A 380 -35.94 21.33 -10.03
C PRO A 380 -35.26 21.88 -8.76
N ALA A 381 -35.22 21.10 -7.67
CA ALA A 381 -34.60 21.52 -6.42
C ALA A 381 -33.06 21.54 -6.47
N THR A 382 -32.45 20.73 -7.34
CA THR A 382 -30.98 20.62 -7.44
C THR A 382 -30.42 21.10 -8.76
N HIS A 383 -31.21 21.08 -9.84
CA HIS A 383 -30.79 21.37 -11.22
C HIS A 383 -29.97 22.65 -11.33
N ALA A 384 -30.49 23.78 -10.84
CA ALA A 384 -29.81 25.08 -10.96
C ALA A 384 -28.48 25.15 -10.21
N ALA A 385 -28.30 24.35 -9.15
CA ALA A 385 -27.10 24.36 -8.32
C ALA A 385 -25.97 23.47 -8.89
N ILE A 386 -26.29 22.48 -9.73
CA ILE A 386 -25.33 21.47 -10.18
C ILE A 386 -25.13 21.41 -11.70
N THR A 387 -25.92 22.15 -12.47
CA THR A 387 -25.86 22.13 -13.94
C THR A 387 -25.43 23.46 -14.53
N VAL A 388 -24.89 23.39 -15.76
CA VAL A 388 -24.53 24.54 -16.59
C VAL A 388 -24.97 24.28 -18.03
N PRO A 389 -25.17 25.33 -18.85
CA PRO A 389 -25.40 25.15 -20.28
C PRO A 389 -24.23 24.43 -20.95
N THR A 390 -24.53 23.58 -21.92
CA THR A 390 -23.51 22.98 -22.79
C THR A 390 -22.81 24.05 -23.63
N ASP A 391 -21.52 23.89 -23.90
CA ASP A 391 -20.75 24.71 -24.85
C ASP A 391 -20.61 24.07 -26.23
N THR A 392 -21.38 23.02 -26.51
CA THR A 392 -21.39 22.29 -27.80
C THR A 392 -22.23 22.96 -28.89
N GLY A 393 -23.02 23.98 -28.54
CA GLY A 393 -24.03 24.56 -29.42
C GLY A 393 -25.39 23.83 -29.42
N SER A 394 -25.57 22.78 -28.60
CA SER A 394 -26.83 22.03 -28.55
C SER A 394 -28.01 22.78 -27.92
N GLY A 395 -27.75 23.87 -27.19
CA GLY A 395 -28.76 24.56 -26.38
C GLY A 395 -29.18 23.80 -25.12
N GLY A 396 -28.50 22.69 -24.81
CA GLY A 396 -28.76 21.83 -23.66
C GLY A 396 -28.05 22.25 -22.39
N TYR A 397 -28.08 21.36 -21.39
CA TYR A 397 -27.35 21.49 -20.13
C TYR A 397 -26.55 20.22 -19.81
N THR A 398 -25.63 20.32 -18.87
CA THR A 398 -24.83 19.21 -18.34
C THR A 398 -24.48 19.46 -16.87
N HIS A 399 -23.91 18.47 -16.17
CA HIS A 399 -23.34 18.70 -14.85
C HIS A 399 -22.17 19.69 -14.95
N ALA A 400 -22.06 20.65 -14.01
CA ALA A 400 -21.10 21.76 -14.06
C ALA A 400 -19.64 21.31 -14.30
N TYR A 401 -19.26 20.17 -13.75
CA TYR A 401 -17.91 19.61 -13.88
C TYR A 401 -17.63 18.87 -15.19
N PHE A 402 -18.63 18.64 -16.05
CA PHE A 402 -18.49 17.98 -17.36
C PHE A 402 -18.14 18.95 -18.49
N ARG A 403 -18.18 20.25 -18.20
CA ARG A 403 -17.67 21.32 -19.05
C ARG A 403 -16.31 21.78 -18.53
N ALA A 404 -15.46 22.32 -19.41
CA ALA A 404 -14.28 23.05 -18.97
C ALA A 404 -14.70 24.37 -18.29
N ALA A 405 -13.93 24.80 -17.28
CA ALA A 405 -14.17 26.07 -16.61
C ALA A 405 -13.35 27.17 -17.30
N TYR A 406 -13.99 28.28 -17.68
CA TYR A 406 -13.29 29.42 -18.29
C TYR A 406 -12.88 30.46 -17.25
N THR A 407 -13.46 30.40 -16.05
CA THR A 407 -13.15 31.31 -14.94
C THR A 407 -13.05 30.54 -13.63
N VAL A 408 -12.37 31.15 -12.65
CA VAL A 408 -12.31 30.62 -11.28
C VAL A 408 -13.71 30.47 -10.67
N HIS A 409 -14.64 31.36 -11.00
CA HIS A 409 -16.02 31.28 -10.53
C HIS A 409 -16.73 30.02 -11.04
N GLU A 410 -16.55 29.67 -12.32
CA GLU A 410 -17.09 28.42 -12.87
C GLU A 410 -16.44 27.19 -12.24
N GLN A 411 -15.15 27.24 -11.92
CA GLN A 411 -14.45 26.14 -11.23
C GLN A 411 -14.98 25.94 -9.80
N LEU A 412 -15.29 27.03 -9.08
CA LEU A 412 -15.94 26.99 -7.77
C LEU A 412 -17.34 26.40 -7.84
N ALA A 413 -18.15 26.83 -8.81
CA ALA A 413 -19.48 26.25 -9.04
C ALA A 413 -19.39 24.75 -9.35
N ALA A 414 -18.38 24.34 -10.14
CA ALA A 414 -18.14 22.94 -10.42
C ALA A 414 -17.73 22.14 -9.17
N ARG A 415 -16.93 22.72 -8.27
CA ARG A 415 -16.64 22.13 -6.95
C ARG A 415 -17.91 21.92 -6.14
N ASP A 416 -18.76 22.94 -6.07
CA ASP A 416 -20.00 22.86 -5.27
C ASP A 416 -20.98 21.82 -5.84
N ALA A 417 -21.05 21.69 -7.17
CA ALA A 417 -21.77 20.61 -7.85
C ALA A 417 -21.22 19.22 -7.49
N LEU A 418 -19.89 19.04 -7.48
CA LEU A 418 -19.23 17.82 -7.03
C LEU A 418 -19.59 17.48 -5.57
N ALA A 419 -19.57 18.47 -4.68
CA ALA A 419 -19.95 18.29 -3.28
C ALA A 419 -21.41 17.84 -3.15
N ALA A 420 -22.32 18.42 -3.95
CA ALA A 420 -23.73 18.04 -3.96
C ALA A 420 -23.93 16.58 -4.37
N TRP A 421 -23.28 16.12 -5.45
CA TRP A 421 -23.31 14.71 -5.85
C TRP A 421 -22.72 13.78 -4.79
N HIS A 422 -21.55 14.12 -4.24
CA HIS A 422 -20.91 13.25 -3.26
C HIS A 422 -21.65 13.16 -1.93
N ARG A 423 -22.52 14.12 -1.58
CA ARG A 423 -23.40 14.01 -0.42
C ARG A 423 -24.45 12.91 -0.57
N VAL A 424 -24.86 12.53 -1.79
CA VAL A 424 -25.77 11.39 -2.04
C VAL A 424 -25.15 10.07 -1.62
N GLY A 425 -23.87 9.88 -1.96
CA GLY A 425 -23.08 8.70 -1.61
C GLY A 425 -22.32 8.84 -0.29
N PHE A 426 -22.51 9.94 0.44
CA PHE A 426 -21.73 10.32 1.63
C PHE A 426 -20.20 10.18 1.44
N GLY A 427 -19.71 10.51 0.25
CA GLY A 427 -18.29 10.44 -0.13
C GLY A 427 -17.75 9.04 -0.43
N TRP A 428 -18.57 7.98 -0.36
CA TRP A 428 -18.14 6.59 -0.54
C TRP A 428 -17.99 6.16 -2.00
N MET A 429 -18.73 6.77 -2.93
CA MET A 429 -18.56 6.50 -4.36
C MET A 429 -17.37 7.30 -4.90
N GLY A 430 -16.21 6.63 -5.01
CA GLY A 430 -14.93 7.20 -5.40
C GLY A 430 -14.76 7.38 -6.91
N ARG A 431 -15.54 6.65 -7.70
CA ARG A 431 -15.43 6.57 -9.16
C ARG A 431 -16.75 6.87 -9.85
N ALA A 432 -17.62 7.64 -9.20
CA ALA A 432 -18.85 8.20 -9.76
C ALA A 432 -18.61 8.91 -11.11
N PRO A 433 -19.66 9.15 -11.93
CA PRO A 433 -19.50 9.62 -13.32
C PRO A 433 -18.65 10.89 -13.50
N ASP A 434 -18.63 11.76 -12.51
CA ASP A 434 -17.84 12.99 -12.45
C ASP A 434 -16.32 12.76 -12.38
N TYR A 435 -15.86 11.61 -11.91
CA TYR A 435 -14.42 11.36 -11.78
C TYR A 435 -13.70 11.48 -13.15
N MET A 436 -14.23 10.80 -14.17
CA MET A 436 -13.65 10.87 -15.52
C MET A 436 -13.97 12.18 -16.25
N ALA A 437 -14.90 12.99 -15.74
CA ALA A 437 -15.11 14.34 -16.26
C ALA A 437 -13.89 15.26 -16.06
N GLY A 438 -13.01 14.94 -15.10
CA GLY A 438 -11.74 15.64 -14.94
C GLY A 438 -10.81 15.53 -16.17
N LEU A 439 -10.96 14.46 -16.98
CA LEU A 439 -10.26 14.30 -18.26
C LEU A 439 -11.19 14.64 -19.44
N LEU A 440 -12.36 14.01 -19.47
CA LEU A 440 -13.24 14.03 -20.63
C LEU A 440 -13.89 15.40 -20.83
N GLY A 441 -14.12 16.15 -19.75
CA GLY A 441 -14.55 17.55 -19.78
C GLY A 441 -13.47 18.53 -20.25
N MET A 442 -12.24 18.07 -20.56
CA MET A 442 -11.18 18.86 -21.18
C MET A 442 -10.97 18.54 -22.66
N LEU A 443 -11.59 17.48 -23.20
CA LEU A 443 -11.35 17.05 -24.59
C LEU A 443 -11.64 18.15 -25.62
N GLY A 444 -12.61 19.03 -25.37
CA GLY A 444 -12.91 20.16 -26.25
C GLY A 444 -11.76 21.18 -26.31
N ALA A 445 -11.34 21.69 -25.15
CA ALA A 445 -10.25 22.65 -25.02
C ALA A 445 -8.89 22.07 -25.42
N ASN A 446 -8.69 20.76 -25.20
CA ASN A 446 -7.44 20.06 -25.47
C ASN A 446 -7.48 19.24 -26.78
N ALA A 447 -8.45 19.46 -27.67
CA ALA A 447 -8.63 18.60 -28.84
C ALA A 447 -7.37 18.48 -29.70
N GLU A 448 -6.64 19.59 -29.89
CA GLU A 448 -5.41 19.63 -30.69
C GLU A 448 -4.29 18.73 -30.13
N LEU A 449 -4.30 18.45 -28.81
CA LEU A 449 -3.38 17.50 -28.18
C LEU A 449 -3.50 16.09 -28.80
N TYR A 450 -4.67 15.78 -29.37
CA TYR A 450 -5.01 14.46 -29.90
C TYR A 450 -4.83 14.34 -31.41
N ALA A 451 -4.33 15.37 -32.12
CA ALA A 451 -4.07 15.28 -33.56
C ALA A 451 -3.24 14.03 -33.91
N PRO A 452 -3.59 13.27 -34.98
CA PRO A 452 -4.63 13.56 -35.98
C PRO A 452 -6.06 13.12 -35.59
N PHE A 453 -6.27 12.67 -34.36
CA PHE A 453 -7.58 12.24 -33.82
C PHE A 453 -8.31 13.35 -33.04
N ASP A 454 -8.00 14.61 -33.33
CA ASP A 454 -8.62 15.77 -32.68
C ASP A 454 -10.14 15.84 -32.94
N GLU A 455 -10.61 15.45 -34.13
CA GLU A 455 -12.05 15.32 -34.40
C GLU A 455 -12.73 14.25 -33.52
N ASN A 456 -12.02 13.16 -33.20
CA ASN A 456 -12.53 12.17 -32.24
C ASN A 456 -12.64 12.77 -30.85
N ALA A 457 -11.63 13.53 -30.41
CA ALA A 457 -11.67 14.24 -29.13
C ALA A 457 -12.85 15.22 -29.06
N ARG A 458 -13.10 16.00 -30.13
CA ARG A 458 -14.26 16.92 -30.23
C ARG A 458 -15.59 16.17 -30.19
N ARG A 459 -15.71 15.05 -30.91
CA ARG A 459 -16.91 14.21 -30.92
C ARG A 459 -17.20 13.61 -29.54
N TRP A 460 -16.17 13.10 -28.87
CA TRP A 460 -16.27 12.56 -27.52
C TRP A 460 -16.59 13.63 -26.49
N TYR A 461 -16.01 14.83 -26.62
CA TYR A 461 -16.38 15.98 -25.79
C TYR A 461 -17.87 16.30 -25.89
N ARG A 462 -18.41 16.42 -27.11
CA ARG A 462 -19.84 16.66 -27.32
C ARG A 462 -20.71 15.58 -26.69
N THR A 463 -20.38 14.31 -26.97
CA THR A 463 -21.11 13.14 -26.42
C THR A 463 -21.09 13.14 -24.90
N PHE A 464 -19.92 13.39 -24.31
CA PHE A 464 -19.72 13.35 -22.87
C PHE A 464 -20.46 14.47 -22.16
N GLN A 465 -20.52 15.65 -22.77
CA GLN A 465 -21.25 16.77 -22.21
C GLN A 465 -22.77 16.62 -22.36
N GLU A 466 -23.25 16.25 -23.54
CA GLU A 466 -24.68 16.24 -23.86
C GLU A 466 -25.41 15.02 -23.31
N ARG A 467 -24.81 13.83 -23.38
CA ARG A 467 -25.45 12.57 -22.97
C ARG A 467 -24.96 12.08 -21.60
N MET A 468 -23.78 12.52 -21.19
CA MET A 468 -23.16 12.15 -19.92
C MET A 468 -23.05 10.62 -19.70
N PRO A 469 -22.56 9.85 -20.68
CA PRO A 469 -22.29 8.43 -20.48
C PRO A 469 -21.32 8.24 -19.32
N TYR A 470 -21.55 7.19 -18.53
CA TYR A 470 -20.67 6.87 -17.42
C TYR A 470 -19.38 6.23 -17.97
N VAL A 471 -18.23 6.84 -17.69
CA VAL A 471 -16.93 6.35 -18.14
C VAL A 471 -16.04 6.04 -16.93
N ASN A 472 -15.42 4.86 -16.91
CA ASN A 472 -14.31 4.54 -16.00
C ASN A 472 -12.96 4.80 -16.68
N HIS A 473 -11.85 4.53 -15.98
CA HIS A 473 -10.57 4.29 -16.65
C HIS A 473 -10.02 2.90 -16.34
N ALA A 474 -9.26 2.35 -17.31
CA ALA A 474 -8.49 1.13 -17.20
C ALA A 474 -7.00 1.47 -17.47
N LEU A 475 -6.31 1.98 -16.45
CA LEU A 475 -4.95 2.55 -16.57
C LEU A 475 -3.85 1.62 -16.07
N VAL A 476 -4.00 1.16 -14.82
CA VAL A 476 -2.96 0.45 -14.08
C VAL A 476 -2.80 -0.95 -14.65
N ASN A 477 -1.56 -1.29 -14.99
CA ASN A 477 -1.22 -2.62 -15.49
C ASN A 477 -1.41 -3.70 -14.40
N PRO A 478 -1.74 -4.95 -14.78
CA PRO A 478 -1.73 -6.10 -13.88
C PRO A 478 -0.44 -6.16 -13.04
N PRO A 479 -0.49 -6.60 -11.77
CA PRO A 479 0.66 -6.66 -10.87
C PRO A 479 1.61 -7.84 -11.20
N VAL A 480 1.91 -8.04 -12.48
CA VAL A 480 2.74 -9.12 -13.01
C VAL A 480 4.04 -8.51 -13.53
N ASP A 481 5.18 -9.14 -13.24
CA ASP A 481 6.48 -8.75 -13.81
C ASP A 481 6.84 -7.25 -13.67
N ARG A 482 6.46 -6.61 -12.56
CA ARG A 482 6.74 -5.18 -12.29
C ARG A 482 8.22 -4.80 -12.28
N HIS A 483 9.12 -5.77 -12.24
CA HIS A 483 10.56 -5.57 -12.38
C HIS A 483 11.00 -5.34 -13.83
N ARG A 484 10.10 -5.51 -14.80
CA ARG A 484 10.33 -5.37 -16.24
C ARG A 484 9.61 -4.12 -16.78
N PRO A 485 10.12 -3.50 -17.86
CA PRO A 485 9.41 -2.43 -18.57
C PRO A 485 8.03 -2.89 -19.07
N PRO A 486 7.01 -2.01 -19.10
CA PRO A 486 5.67 -2.40 -19.53
C PRO A 486 5.61 -2.99 -20.94
N ASP A 487 6.42 -2.45 -21.83
CA ASP A 487 6.55 -2.91 -23.20
C ASP A 487 7.34 -4.21 -23.33
N GLU A 488 7.75 -4.90 -22.27
CA GLU A 488 8.32 -6.25 -22.35
C GLU A 488 7.34 -7.36 -21.91
N VAL A 489 6.16 -6.99 -21.39
CA VAL A 489 5.15 -7.90 -20.82
C VAL A 489 3.92 -7.96 -21.73
N SER A 490 4.14 -8.19 -23.03
CA SER A 490 3.09 -8.20 -24.06
C SER A 490 2.09 -9.34 -23.94
N ASP A 491 2.44 -10.42 -23.25
CA ASP A 491 1.51 -11.52 -22.98
C ASP A 491 0.40 -11.13 -21.99
N VAL A 492 0.59 -10.06 -21.20
CA VAL A 492 -0.37 -9.63 -20.16
C VAL A 492 -0.90 -8.22 -20.43
N TYR A 493 -0.06 -7.27 -20.78
CA TYR A 493 -0.45 -5.85 -20.83
C TYR A 493 -1.17 -5.53 -22.14
N ILE A 494 -2.16 -4.63 -22.05
CA ILE A 494 -2.89 -4.16 -23.23
C ILE A 494 -1.91 -3.60 -24.26
N HIS A 495 -1.98 -4.12 -25.48
CA HIS A 495 -1.25 -3.63 -26.64
C HIS A 495 -2.06 -3.88 -27.92
N VAL A 496 -1.72 -3.17 -28.98
CA VAL A 496 -2.28 -3.38 -30.32
C VAL A 496 -1.61 -4.58 -30.96
N VAL A 497 -2.42 -5.59 -31.31
CA VAL A 497 -1.99 -6.81 -31.98
C VAL A 497 -1.93 -6.63 -33.50
N ARG A 498 -2.88 -5.86 -34.06
CA ARG A 498 -2.97 -5.63 -35.51
C ARG A 498 -3.67 -4.32 -35.84
N GLU A 499 -3.18 -3.61 -36.84
CA GLU A 499 -3.86 -2.48 -37.48
C GLU A 499 -4.74 -2.99 -38.64
N THR A 500 -5.97 -2.48 -38.77
CA THR A 500 -6.91 -2.83 -39.85
C THR A 500 -7.59 -1.57 -40.39
N ASP A 501 -8.20 -1.66 -41.57
CA ASP A 501 -8.98 -0.55 -42.14
C ASP A 501 -10.13 -0.12 -41.21
N ALA A 502 -10.69 -1.06 -40.44
CA ALA A 502 -11.78 -0.81 -39.49
C ALA A 502 -11.32 -0.22 -38.15
N GLY A 503 -10.04 -0.31 -37.81
CA GLY A 503 -9.52 0.11 -36.50
C GLY A 503 -8.35 -0.74 -35.99
N LEU A 504 -8.09 -0.65 -34.69
CA LEU A 504 -7.04 -1.38 -33.99
C LEU A 504 -7.60 -2.66 -33.36
N ILE A 505 -6.93 -3.79 -33.53
CA ILE A 505 -7.19 -4.99 -32.72
C ILE A 505 -6.30 -4.94 -31.50
N ALA A 506 -6.88 -4.90 -30.30
CA ALA A 506 -6.15 -4.82 -29.03
C ALA A 506 -6.39 -6.07 -28.17
N SER A 507 -5.36 -6.47 -27.42
CA SER A 507 -5.44 -7.60 -26.48
C SER A 507 -4.61 -7.35 -25.23
N GLY A 508 -5.00 -7.97 -24.13
CA GLY A 508 -4.34 -7.89 -22.84
C GLY A 508 -5.29 -7.48 -21.71
N ALA A 509 -4.74 -7.14 -20.55
CA ALA A 509 -5.54 -6.85 -19.36
C ALA A 509 -5.08 -5.60 -18.60
N LYS A 510 -5.99 -5.11 -17.75
CA LYS A 510 -5.78 -4.06 -16.75
C LYS A 510 -6.22 -4.55 -15.38
N ASN A 511 -5.47 -4.12 -14.37
CA ASN A 511 -5.59 -4.65 -13.01
C ASN A 511 -6.94 -4.30 -12.36
N ILE A 512 -7.12 -3.03 -12.04
CA ILE A 512 -8.25 -2.52 -11.26
C ILE A 512 -8.96 -1.48 -12.09
N THR A 513 -10.14 -1.85 -12.58
CA THR A 513 -11.05 -0.96 -13.29
C THR A 513 -12.29 -0.81 -12.42
N THR A 514 -12.16 0.04 -11.40
CA THR A 514 -13.18 0.24 -10.36
C THR A 514 -14.51 0.65 -10.97
N ASN A 515 -15.56 -0.08 -10.59
CA ASN A 515 -16.94 0.08 -11.00
C ASN A 515 -17.23 -0.12 -12.51
N ALA A 516 -16.31 -0.76 -13.26
CA ALA A 516 -16.46 -0.99 -14.70
C ALA A 516 -17.75 -1.72 -15.09
N ALA A 517 -18.22 -2.64 -14.25
CA ALA A 517 -19.45 -3.39 -14.46
C ALA A 517 -20.69 -2.48 -14.59
N LEU A 518 -20.61 -1.22 -14.12
CA LEU A 518 -21.70 -0.24 -14.14
C LEU A 518 -21.44 0.97 -15.05
N THR A 519 -20.37 0.96 -15.84
CA THR A 519 -20.09 2.06 -16.79
C THR A 519 -20.63 1.77 -18.19
N ASN A 520 -20.76 2.79 -19.03
CA ASN A 520 -21.06 2.65 -20.45
C ASN A 520 -19.77 2.43 -21.26
N TYR A 521 -18.69 3.14 -20.90
CA TYR A 521 -17.40 3.06 -21.57
C TYR A 521 -16.24 2.90 -20.58
N SER A 522 -15.10 2.43 -21.08
CA SER A 522 -13.81 2.47 -20.42
C SER A 522 -12.83 3.33 -21.21
N PHE A 523 -12.17 4.28 -20.56
CA PHE A 523 -10.99 4.96 -21.08
C PHE A 523 -9.76 4.07 -20.86
N VAL A 524 -9.14 3.58 -21.92
CA VAL A 524 -8.02 2.63 -21.85
C VAL A 524 -6.73 3.32 -22.23
N ALA A 525 -5.74 3.24 -21.33
CA ALA A 525 -4.36 3.70 -21.53
C ALA A 525 -3.45 2.99 -20.51
N HIS A 526 -2.16 3.29 -20.49
CA HIS A 526 -1.22 2.97 -19.42
C HIS A 526 -1.09 4.18 -18.48
N ASP A 527 -0.95 3.92 -17.18
CA ASP A 527 -0.93 4.92 -16.11
C ASP A 527 0.30 5.85 -16.11
N GLY A 528 1.28 5.62 -16.98
CA GLY A 528 2.50 6.42 -17.09
C GLY A 528 3.52 6.19 -15.98
N GLY A 529 3.37 5.13 -15.15
CA GLY A 529 4.34 4.81 -14.08
C GLY A 529 5.74 4.46 -14.57
N ALA A 530 5.85 3.99 -15.82
CA ALA A 530 7.08 3.89 -16.57
C ALA A 530 6.80 4.29 -18.04
N PRO A 531 7.74 4.97 -18.73
CA PRO A 531 7.56 5.32 -20.12
C PRO A 531 7.40 4.09 -21.00
N VAL A 532 6.42 4.11 -21.89
CA VAL A 532 6.25 3.13 -22.97
C VAL A 532 7.22 3.47 -24.10
N LYS A 533 7.91 2.45 -24.64
CA LYS A 533 8.90 2.61 -25.72
C LYS A 533 8.53 1.94 -27.04
N ARG A 534 7.49 1.11 -27.06
CA ARG A 534 7.00 0.40 -28.26
C ARG A 534 5.68 0.96 -28.76
N ARG A 535 5.56 1.11 -30.09
CA ARG A 535 4.42 1.73 -30.78
C ARG A 535 3.09 1.09 -30.40
N GLU A 536 3.06 -0.24 -30.35
CA GLU A 536 1.88 -1.06 -30.09
C GLU A 536 1.31 -0.89 -28.68
N PHE A 537 2.10 -0.40 -27.72
CA PHE A 537 1.64 -0.07 -26.36
C PHE A 537 1.20 1.39 -26.22
N ALA A 538 1.54 2.23 -27.19
CA ALA A 538 1.20 3.65 -27.17
C ALA A 538 -0.18 3.88 -27.78
N ALA A 539 -1.22 3.34 -27.14
CA ALA A 539 -2.61 3.47 -27.57
C ALA A 539 -3.50 4.00 -26.45
N THR A 540 -4.24 5.07 -26.73
CA THR A 540 -5.27 5.65 -25.87
C THR A 540 -6.58 5.66 -26.62
N PHE A 541 -7.63 5.06 -26.05
CA PHE A 541 -8.94 4.98 -26.70
C PHE A 541 -10.09 4.86 -25.70
N LEU A 542 -11.30 5.15 -26.17
CA LEU A 542 -12.56 4.92 -25.44
C LEU A 542 -13.28 3.68 -25.99
N LEU A 543 -13.73 2.79 -25.12
CA LEU A 543 -14.30 1.51 -25.56
C LEU A 543 -15.64 1.24 -24.85
N PRO A 544 -16.74 0.96 -25.59
CA PRO A 544 -17.96 0.45 -24.96
C PRO A 544 -17.68 -0.83 -24.19
N VAL A 545 -18.16 -0.93 -22.95
CA VAL A 545 -17.87 -2.11 -22.11
C VAL A 545 -18.54 -3.39 -22.58
N ASN A 546 -19.53 -3.29 -23.48
CA ASN A 546 -20.20 -4.41 -24.12
C ASN A 546 -19.59 -4.81 -25.48
N THR A 547 -18.46 -4.22 -25.87
CA THR A 547 -17.78 -4.60 -27.11
C THR A 547 -17.39 -6.09 -27.05
N PRO A 548 -17.66 -6.90 -28.09
CA PRO A 548 -17.25 -8.31 -28.12
C PRO A 548 -15.75 -8.47 -27.81
N GLY A 549 -15.43 -9.40 -26.90
CA GLY A 549 -14.06 -9.63 -26.41
C GLY A 549 -13.68 -8.82 -25.16
N VAL A 550 -14.48 -7.81 -24.77
CA VAL A 550 -14.31 -7.15 -23.47
C VAL A 550 -14.88 -8.04 -22.36
N LYS A 551 -14.09 -8.31 -21.33
CA LYS A 551 -14.51 -9.10 -20.17
C LYS A 551 -14.14 -8.41 -18.87
N MET A 552 -15.00 -8.53 -17.88
CA MET A 552 -14.77 -8.03 -16.52
C MET A 552 -14.82 -9.19 -15.53
N ILE A 553 -13.73 -9.44 -14.81
CA ILE A 553 -13.69 -10.43 -13.74
C ILE A 553 -13.73 -9.68 -12.40
N CYS A 554 -14.85 -9.78 -11.71
CA CYS A 554 -15.13 -9.06 -10.48
C CYS A 554 -14.46 -9.71 -9.26
N ARG A 555 -13.98 -8.86 -8.36
CA ARG A 555 -13.63 -9.27 -6.99
C ARG A 555 -14.89 -9.70 -6.21
N PRO A 556 -14.76 -10.33 -5.01
CA PRO A 556 -15.90 -10.57 -4.15
C PRO A 556 -16.73 -9.30 -3.93
N SER A 557 -18.06 -9.43 -4.01
CA SER A 557 -19.01 -8.34 -3.81
C SER A 557 -19.40 -8.20 -2.35
N TYR A 558 -19.15 -7.02 -1.79
CA TYR A 558 -19.59 -6.64 -0.46
C TYR A 558 -21.09 -6.35 -0.44
N GLU A 559 -21.65 -5.82 -1.54
CA GLU A 559 -23.10 -5.61 -1.69
C GLU A 559 -23.86 -6.95 -1.59
N MET A 560 -23.43 -7.94 -2.36
CA MET A 560 -24.05 -9.27 -2.36
C MET A 560 -23.90 -9.96 -1.00
N ARG A 561 -22.72 -9.91 -0.39
CA ARG A 561 -22.48 -10.47 0.95
C ARG A 561 -23.35 -9.80 2.01
N ALA A 562 -23.39 -8.47 2.02
CA ALA A 562 -24.23 -7.70 2.93
C ALA A 562 -25.72 -8.07 2.80
N GLY A 563 -26.20 -8.31 1.57
CA GLY A 563 -27.57 -8.75 1.31
C GLY A 563 -27.84 -10.23 1.64
N ALA A 564 -26.86 -11.11 1.48
CA ALA A 564 -27.00 -12.54 1.72
C ALA A 564 -26.90 -12.91 3.21
N SER A 565 -26.02 -12.24 3.96
CA SER A 565 -25.74 -12.56 5.37
C SER A 565 -26.14 -11.45 6.35
N GLY A 566 -26.87 -10.43 5.90
CA GLY A 566 -27.24 -9.29 6.74
C GLY A 566 -28.45 -8.51 6.21
N THR A 567 -28.59 -7.28 6.69
CA THR A 567 -29.65 -6.35 6.30
C THR A 567 -29.08 -4.94 6.09
N PRO A 568 -29.83 -3.99 5.50
CA PRO A 568 -29.38 -2.60 5.42
C PRO A 568 -29.13 -1.93 6.79
N PHE A 569 -29.72 -2.46 7.87
CA PHE A 569 -29.41 -2.01 9.22
C PHE A 569 -28.05 -2.51 9.71
N ASP A 570 -27.62 -3.68 9.21
CA ASP A 570 -26.37 -4.31 9.58
C ASP A 570 -25.18 -3.78 8.77
N TYR A 571 -25.39 -3.53 7.48
CA TYR A 571 -24.37 -3.12 6.51
C TYR A 571 -24.87 -1.96 5.63
N PRO A 572 -25.09 -0.76 6.21
CA PRO A 572 -25.73 0.38 5.54
C PRO A 572 -24.88 1.04 4.44
N LEU A 573 -23.57 0.78 4.37
CA LEU A 573 -22.66 1.30 3.36
C LEU A 573 -22.33 0.21 2.33
N SER A 574 -21.84 -0.95 2.79
CA SER A 574 -21.51 -2.09 1.92
C SER A 574 -22.68 -2.49 1.01
N GLY A 575 -23.91 -2.48 1.54
CA GLY A 575 -25.11 -2.90 0.82
C GLY A 575 -25.57 -1.96 -0.30
N ARG A 576 -24.91 -0.81 -0.52
CA ARG A 576 -25.32 0.15 -1.57
C ARG A 576 -24.22 1.03 -2.17
N PHE A 577 -22.98 0.95 -1.67
CA PHE A 577 -21.85 1.78 -2.15
C PHE A 577 -20.66 0.96 -2.65
N ASP A 578 -20.84 -0.35 -2.85
CA ASP A 578 -19.78 -1.26 -3.28
C ASP A 578 -19.39 -1.05 -4.75
N GLU A 579 -18.37 -0.22 -4.99
CA GLU A 579 -17.73 -0.08 -6.30
C GLU A 579 -16.81 -1.28 -6.55
N ASN A 580 -17.31 -2.29 -7.27
CA ASN A 580 -16.54 -3.51 -7.54
C ASN A 580 -15.28 -3.22 -8.35
N ASP A 581 -14.13 -3.68 -7.87
CA ASP A 581 -12.82 -3.52 -8.52
C ASP A 581 -12.57 -4.72 -9.44
N ALA A 582 -12.92 -4.57 -10.73
CA ALA A 582 -12.84 -5.65 -11.70
C ALA A 582 -11.51 -5.65 -12.47
N ILE A 583 -11.00 -6.85 -12.73
CA ILE A 583 -9.98 -7.09 -13.75
C ILE A 583 -10.65 -6.87 -15.11
N PHE A 584 -10.04 -6.08 -15.97
CA PHE A 584 -10.59 -5.70 -17.27
C PHE A 584 -9.73 -6.30 -18.39
N ILE A 585 -10.34 -7.10 -19.25
CA ILE A 585 -9.66 -7.92 -20.26
C ILE A 585 -10.16 -7.50 -21.64
N LEU A 586 -9.22 -7.37 -22.58
CA LEU A 586 -9.47 -7.30 -24.01
C LEU A 586 -8.96 -8.60 -24.64
N ASP A 587 -9.86 -9.34 -25.26
CA ASP A 587 -9.58 -10.55 -26.02
C ASP A 587 -9.86 -10.26 -27.52
N GLU A 588 -8.80 -9.96 -28.27
CA GLU A 588 -8.83 -9.56 -29.68
C GLU A 588 -9.93 -8.54 -30.03
N VAL A 589 -10.03 -7.48 -29.23
CA VAL A 589 -11.11 -6.48 -29.36
C VAL A 589 -10.81 -5.51 -30.49
N LEU A 590 -11.78 -5.30 -31.39
CA LEU A 590 -11.76 -4.23 -32.37
C LEU A 590 -12.08 -2.88 -31.71
N VAL A 591 -11.14 -1.96 -31.78
CA VAL A 591 -11.26 -0.55 -31.41
C VAL A 591 -11.39 0.27 -32.70
N PRO A 592 -12.60 0.78 -33.03
CA PRO A 592 -12.79 1.60 -34.23
C PRO A 592 -11.92 2.85 -34.22
N TRP A 593 -11.50 3.32 -35.41
CA TRP A 593 -10.66 4.50 -35.52
C TRP A 593 -11.27 5.75 -34.87
N GLU A 594 -12.59 5.87 -34.86
CA GLU A 594 -13.30 7.00 -34.26
C GLU A 594 -13.23 7.02 -32.72
N ASN A 595 -12.79 5.91 -32.12
CA ASN A 595 -12.64 5.74 -30.69
C ASN A 595 -11.19 5.93 -30.21
N VAL A 596 -10.24 6.04 -31.14
CA VAL A 596 -8.83 6.28 -30.86
C VAL A 596 -8.60 7.76 -30.57
N LEU A 597 -7.82 8.04 -29.53
CA LEU A 597 -7.39 9.39 -29.15
C LEU A 597 -5.89 9.59 -29.37
N ILE A 598 -5.06 8.57 -29.09
CA ILE A 598 -3.62 8.57 -29.35
C ILE A 598 -3.24 7.20 -29.86
N TYR A 599 -2.43 7.14 -30.92
CA TYR A 599 -1.83 5.89 -31.36
C TYR A 599 -0.44 6.08 -31.96
N GLY A 600 0.53 5.30 -31.49
CA GLY A 600 1.88 5.17 -32.05
C GLY A 600 2.84 6.33 -31.81
N ASP A 601 2.34 7.49 -31.36
CA ASP A 601 3.14 8.66 -30.98
C ASP A 601 3.60 8.54 -29.52
N LEU A 602 4.82 8.01 -29.32
CA LEU A 602 5.37 7.71 -28.00
C LEU A 602 5.57 8.94 -27.12
N GLU A 603 5.97 10.07 -27.71
CA GLU A 603 6.21 11.30 -26.95
C GLU A 603 4.89 11.88 -26.45
N LYS A 604 3.91 12.02 -27.36
CA LYS A 604 2.56 12.48 -27.02
C LYS A 604 1.93 11.57 -25.98
N TYR A 605 2.04 10.26 -26.18
CA TYR A 605 1.49 9.25 -25.28
C TYR A 605 2.05 9.35 -23.86
N ASN A 606 3.38 9.38 -23.71
CA ASN A 606 4.02 9.42 -22.39
C ASN A 606 3.80 10.75 -21.65
N LYS A 607 3.51 11.85 -22.37
CA LYS A 607 3.21 13.17 -21.78
C LYS A 607 1.71 13.42 -21.58
N HIS A 608 0.84 12.58 -22.14
CA HIS A 608 -0.60 12.82 -22.24
C HIS A 608 -1.29 13.06 -20.89
N MET A 609 -1.07 12.19 -19.90
CA MET A 609 -1.74 12.30 -18.60
C MET A 609 -1.40 13.60 -17.87
N ARG A 610 -0.16 14.09 -18.02
CA ARG A 610 0.28 15.39 -17.47
C ARG A 610 -0.33 16.55 -18.26
N ASN A 611 -0.23 16.52 -19.59
CA ASN A 611 -0.61 17.63 -20.45
C ASN A 611 -2.12 17.76 -20.66
N SER A 612 -2.90 16.72 -20.38
CA SER A 612 -4.36 16.74 -20.53
C SER A 612 -5.09 17.54 -19.46
N GLY A 613 -4.41 17.98 -18.39
CA GLY A 613 -5.02 18.62 -17.23
C GLY A 613 -5.75 17.66 -16.28
N PHE A 614 -5.72 16.35 -16.55
CA PHE A 614 -6.43 15.34 -15.76
C PHE A 614 -5.95 15.29 -14.30
N TYR A 615 -4.65 15.33 -14.03
CA TYR A 615 -4.15 15.28 -12.65
C TYR A 615 -4.69 16.44 -11.82
N SER A 616 -4.59 17.67 -12.33
CA SER A 616 -5.14 18.86 -11.66
C SER A 616 -6.63 18.73 -11.39
N ARG A 617 -7.43 18.42 -12.42
CA ARG A 617 -8.88 18.37 -12.28
C ARG A 617 -9.32 17.21 -11.39
N SER A 618 -8.81 15.99 -11.60
CA SER A 618 -9.13 14.83 -10.74
C SER A 618 -8.75 15.05 -9.27
N GLY A 619 -7.75 15.89 -9.00
CA GLY A 619 -7.45 16.40 -7.66
C GLY A 619 -8.63 17.11 -7.01
N LEU A 620 -9.28 18.03 -7.71
CA LEU A 620 -10.45 18.76 -7.21
C LEU A 620 -11.58 17.80 -6.83
N GLN A 621 -11.94 16.89 -7.74
CA GLN A 621 -12.98 15.88 -7.47
C GLN A 621 -12.63 15.01 -6.26
N SER A 622 -11.39 14.51 -6.21
CA SER A 622 -10.94 13.61 -5.14
C SER A 622 -10.88 14.30 -3.78
N ALA A 623 -10.42 15.55 -3.73
CA ALA A 623 -10.36 16.35 -2.50
C ALA A 623 -11.75 16.67 -1.97
N THR A 624 -12.67 17.14 -2.83
CA THR A 624 -14.06 17.42 -2.45
C THR A 624 -14.77 16.18 -1.94
N ARG A 625 -14.64 15.04 -2.63
CA ARG A 625 -15.22 13.77 -2.19
C ARG A 625 -14.66 13.31 -0.85
N MET A 626 -13.34 13.38 -0.66
CA MET A 626 -12.69 13.02 0.61
C MET A 626 -13.21 13.88 1.76
N ALA A 627 -13.35 15.19 1.52
CA ALA A 627 -13.91 16.13 2.50
C ALA A 627 -15.34 15.73 2.93
N VAL A 628 -16.22 15.40 1.97
CA VAL A 628 -17.58 14.90 2.26
C VAL A 628 -17.57 13.56 3.00
N LYS A 629 -16.64 12.64 2.67
CA LYS A 629 -16.50 11.37 3.40
C LYS A 629 -16.13 11.62 4.86
N LEU A 630 -15.19 12.55 5.11
CA LEU A 630 -14.77 12.91 6.45
C LEU A 630 -15.84 13.67 7.23
N ASP A 631 -16.73 14.42 6.58
CA ASP A 631 -17.93 14.97 7.24
C ASP A 631 -18.76 13.85 7.88
N LEU A 632 -19.04 12.78 7.13
CA LEU A 632 -19.80 11.64 7.64
C LEU A 632 -19.05 10.92 8.77
N ILE A 633 -17.78 10.56 8.56
CA ILE A 633 -16.99 9.81 9.57
C ILE A 633 -16.87 10.62 10.86
N THR A 634 -16.59 11.92 10.76
CA THR A 634 -16.47 12.81 11.92
C THR A 634 -17.80 12.91 12.67
N GLY A 635 -18.91 13.07 11.95
CA GLY A 635 -20.25 13.08 12.55
C GLY A 635 -20.61 11.77 13.25
N LEU A 636 -20.27 10.62 12.65
CA LEU A 636 -20.48 9.31 13.26
C LEU A 636 -19.60 9.12 14.51
N LEU A 637 -18.34 9.55 14.48
CA LEU A 637 -17.43 9.45 15.62
C LEU A 637 -17.91 10.31 16.80
N LEU A 638 -18.30 11.55 16.56
CA LEU A 638 -18.87 12.43 17.60
C LEU A 638 -20.06 11.75 18.28
N LYS A 639 -21.05 11.32 17.49
CA LYS A 639 -22.23 10.61 18.01
C LYS A 639 -21.85 9.32 18.74
N ALA A 640 -20.85 8.58 18.25
CA ALA A 640 -20.44 7.32 18.86
C ALA A 640 -19.83 7.56 20.26
N THR A 641 -18.99 8.58 20.41
CA THR A 641 -18.38 8.93 21.70
C THR A 641 -19.39 9.47 22.72
N GLU A 642 -20.40 10.23 22.27
CA GLU A 642 -21.53 10.64 23.11
C GLU A 642 -22.38 9.43 23.53
N THR A 643 -22.65 8.53 22.58
CA THR A 643 -23.44 7.31 22.81
C THR A 643 -22.77 6.36 23.79
N THR A 644 -21.43 6.30 23.81
CA THR A 644 -20.67 5.51 24.79
C THR A 644 -20.35 6.29 26.08
N GLY A 645 -20.62 7.60 26.12
CA GLY A 645 -20.40 8.46 27.29
C GLY A 645 -18.92 8.81 27.58
N VAL A 646 -18.04 8.71 26.57
CA VAL A 646 -16.60 8.99 26.72
C VAL A 646 -16.19 10.36 26.16
N ASP A 647 -17.13 11.09 25.57
CA ASP A 647 -16.92 12.40 24.91
C ASP A 647 -16.38 13.49 25.84
N LYS A 648 -16.55 13.35 27.16
CA LYS A 648 -16.02 14.29 28.15
C LYS A 648 -14.57 14.02 28.58
N PHE A 649 -13.98 12.89 28.18
CA PHE A 649 -12.59 12.60 28.54
C PHE A 649 -11.62 13.40 27.67
N ARG A 650 -10.65 14.07 28.30
CA ARG A 650 -9.66 14.91 27.60
C ARG A 650 -8.95 14.16 26.46
N GLY A 651 -8.51 12.93 26.70
CA GLY A 651 -7.82 12.11 25.69
C GLY A 651 -8.71 11.79 24.48
N VAL A 652 -10.02 11.64 24.68
CA VAL A 652 -10.99 11.44 23.60
C VAL A 652 -11.16 12.74 22.80
N GLN A 653 -11.34 13.87 23.49
CA GLN A 653 -11.52 15.19 22.86
C GLN A 653 -10.30 15.61 22.02
N VAL A 654 -9.07 15.33 22.49
CA VAL A 654 -7.85 15.61 21.73
C VAL A 654 -7.83 14.87 20.40
N ASN A 655 -8.15 13.58 20.41
CA ASN A 655 -8.19 12.76 19.20
C ASN A 655 -9.36 13.15 18.26
N ILE A 656 -10.52 13.54 18.80
CA ILE A 656 -11.61 14.12 18.00
C ILE A 656 -11.13 15.43 17.33
N GLY A 657 -10.40 16.28 18.05
CA GLY A 657 -9.78 17.49 17.50
C GLY A 657 -8.84 17.21 16.33
N GLU A 658 -8.07 16.11 16.39
CA GLU A 658 -7.21 15.66 15.29
C GLU A 658 -8.04 15.25 14.05
N VAL A 659 -9.11 14.45 14.23
CA VAL A 659 -10.02 14.06 13.13
C VAL A 659 -10.70 15.29 12.52
N MET A 660 -11.16 16.24 13.34
CA MET A 660 -11.74 17.50 12.89
C MET A 660 -10.74 18.33 12.08
N THR A 661 -9.46 18.33 12.48
CA THR A 661 -8.38 19.02 11.76
C THR A 661 -8.18 18.41 10.36
N TYR A 662 -8.14 17.08 10.25
CA TYR A 662 -8.09 16.43 8.94
C TYR A 662 -9.31 16.77 8.08
N ARG A 663 -10.51 16.74 8.66
CA ARG A 663 -11.74 17.16 7.97
C ARG A 663 -11.62 18.59 7.44
N HIS A 664 -11.13 19.55 8.23
CA HIS A 664 -10.91 20.93 7.78
C HIS A 664 -9.84 21.02 6.70
N LEU A 665 -8.77 20.26 6.81
CA LEU A 665 -7.69 20.23 5.83
C LEU A 665 -8.20 19.85 4.43
N PHE A 666 -9.04 18.82 4.30
CA PHE A 666 -9.53 18.43 2.97
C PHE A 666 -10.54 19.40 2.37
N TRP A 667 -11.35 20.08 3.19
CA TRP A 667 -12.15 21.21 2.71
C TRP A 667 -11.27 22.38 2.27
N ALA A 668 -10.23 22.72 3.02
CA ALA A 668 -9.27 23.76 2.66
C ALA A 668 -8.49 23.43 1.38
N LEU A 669 -8.08 22.17 1.19
CA LEU A 669 -7.45 21.71 -0.05
C LEU A 669 -8.43 21.76 -1.23
N SER A 670 -9.70 21.39 -1.01
CA SER A 670 -10.75 21.54 -2.02
C SER A 670 -10.98 23.00 -2.39
N ASP A 671 -10.97 23.92 -1.43
CA ASP A 671 -11.06 25.37 -1.68
C ASP A 671 -9.84 25.87 -2.44
N ALA A 672 -8.63 25.49 -2.03
CA ALA A 672 -7.38 25.88 -2.68
C ALA A 672 -7.34 25.40 -4.15
N LEU A 673 -7.75 24.15 -4.41
CA LEU A 673 -7.90 23.60 -5.75
C LEU A 673 -8.95 24.34 -6.58
N ALA A 674 -10.04 24.79 -5.97
CA ALA A 674 -11.10 25.49 -6.69
C ALA A 674 -10.77 26.98 -6.96
N HIS A 675 -10.04 27.64 -6.05
CA HIS A 675 -9.67 29.06 -6.18
C HIS A 675 -8.37 29.27 -6.96
N SER A 676 -7.34 28.45 -6.70
CA SER A 676 -6.01 28.62 -7.31
C SER A 676 -5.98 27.92 -8.66
N SER A 677 -5.94 28.71 -9.73
CA SER A 677 -6.00 28.18 -11.09
C SER A 677 -4.85 28.69 -11.96
N VAL A 678 -4.52 27.92 -12.99
CA VAL A 678 -3.62 28.31 -14.07
C VAL A 678 -4.36 28.30 -15.40
N ALA A 679 -3.96 29.20 -16.30
CA ALA A 679 -4.44 29.18 -17.67
C ALA A 679 -3.92 27.92 -18.38
N HIS A 680 -4.80 27.26 -19.13
CA HIS A 680 -4.50 26.04 -19.85
C HIS A 680 -5.38 25.97 -21.10
N ASN A 681 -4.81 26.12 -22.30
CA ASN A 681 -5.52 26.03 -23.58
C ASN A 681 -6.84 26.83 -23.64
N GLY A 682 -6.81 28.09 -23.19
CA GLY A 682 -7.96 28.99 -23.20
C GLY A 682 -8.98 28.78 -22.06
N VAL A 683 -8.75 27.81 -21.17
CA VAL A 683 -9.56 27.54 -19.97
C VAL A 683 -8.72 27.69 -18.70
N VAL A 684 -9.34 27.52 -17.53
CA VAL A 684 -8.64 27.45 -16.24
C VAL A 684 -8.72 26.05 -15.66
N ILE A 685 -7.63 25.60 -15.04
CA ILE A 685 -7.57 24.34 -14.30
C ILE A 685 -6.94 24.56 -12.92
N PRO A 686 -7.20 23.68 -11.93
CA PRO A 686 -6.58 23.77 -10.63
C PRO A 686 -5.05 23.74 -10.72
N LYS A 687 -4.37 24.47 -9.83
CA LYS A 687 -2.93 24.33 -9.65
C LYS A 687 -2.56 22.91 -9.22
N LEU A 688 -1.55 22.34 -9.87
CA LEU A 688 -1.14 20.96 -9.65
C LEU A 688 -0.52 20.74 -8.25
N GLU A 689 0.13 21.76 -7.68
CA GLU A 689 0.75 21.73 -6.35
C GLU A 689 -0.24 21.31 -5.24
N HIS A 690 -1.46 21.84 -5.26
CA HIS A 690 -2.50 21.52 -4.28
C HIS A 690 -3.00 20.08 -4.43
N MET A 691 -3.01 19.57 -5.65
CA MET A 691 -3.33 18.18 -5.90
C MET A 691 -2.24 17.25 -5.35
N MET A 692 -0.95 17.61 -5.51
CA MET A 692 0.15 16.84 -4.93
C MET A 692 0.07 16.79 -3.40
N ALA A 693 -0.23 17.93 -2.77
CA ALA A 693 -0.50 17.99 -1.34
C ALA A 693 -1.68 17.08 -0.94
N HIS A 694 -2.80 17.13 -1.67
CA HIS A 694 -3.97 16.29 -1.43
C HIS A 694 -3.64 14.79 -1.47
N ARG A 695 -2.95 14.31 -2.52
CA ARG A 695 -2.57 12.88 -2.64
C ARG A 695 -1.81 12.38 -1.41
N MET A 696 -0.79 13.14 -1.00
CA MET A 696 0.08 12.81 0.11
C MET A 696 -0.68 12.82 1.44
N MET A 697 -1.49 13.85 1.66
CA MET A 697 -2.27 13.99 2.89
C MET A 697 -3.36 12.93 2.97
N MET A 698 -4.03 12.60 1.86
CA MET A 698 -5.05 11.55 1.82
C MET A 698 -4.51 10.18 2.27
N ALA A 699 -3.35 9.78 1.74
CA ALA A 699 -2.73 8.49 2.06
C ALA A 699 -2.26 8.38 3.53
N THR A 700 -2.11 9.51 4.22
CA THR A 700 -1.64 9.58 5.62
C THR A 700 -2.81 9.80 6.59
N ALA A 701 -3.71 10.72 6.28
CA ALA A 701 -4.81 11.13 7.15
C ALA A 701 -5.90 10.07 7.26
N TYR A 702 -6.32 9.44 6.15
CA TYR A 702 -7.44 8.49 6.19
C TYR A 702 -7.15 7.27 7.10
N PRO A 703 -5.95 6.64 7.03
CA PRO A 703 -5.56 5.63 8.00
C PRO A 703 -5.55 6.09 9.45
N ARG A 704 -5.07 7.31 9.70
CA ARG A 704 -5.00 7.89 11.05
C ARG A 704 -6.39 8.13 11.63
N VAL A 705 -7.32 8.65 10.83
CA VAL A 705 -8.74 8.79 11.22
C VAL A 705 -9.33 7.44 11.60
N ARG A 706 -9.06 6.40 10.80
CA ARG A 706 -9.53 5.04 11.07
C ARG A 706 -8.96 4.44 12.36
N GLU A 707 -7.66 4.67 12.59
CA GLU A 707 -6.98 4.29 13.83
C GLU A 707 -7.63 4.97 15.05
N ILE A 708 -7.87 6.29 14.98
CA ILE A 708 -8.53 7.06 16.04
C ILE A 708 -9.92 6.51 16.34
N VAL A 709 -10.74 6.23 15.31
CA VAL A 709 -12.07 5.62 15.50
C VAL A 709 -11.95 4.29 16.28
N SER A 710 -10.97 3.46 15.91
CA SER A 710 -10.74 2.16 16.56
C SER A 710 -10.28 2.30 18.01
N GLN A 711 -9.45 3.30 18.31
CA GLN A 711 -8.96 3.58 19.66
C GLN A 711 -10.05 4.17 20.58
N LEU A 712 -10.86 5.10 20.07
CA LEU A 712 -11.84 5.83 20.88
C LEU A 712 -13.12 5.03 21.12
N VAL A 713 -13.64 4.35 20.09
CA VAL A 713 -14.89 3.59 20.20
C VAL A 713 -14.64 2.16 20.68
N ALA A 714 -13.47 1.59 20.35
CA ALA A 714 -12.96 0.33 20.87
C ALA A 714 -14.01 -0.80 20.86
N SER A 715 -14.29 -1.41 22.01
CA SER A 715 -15.26 -2.50 22.15
C SER A 715 -16.70 -2.10 21.77
N GLY A 716 -17.02 -0.80 21.73
CA GLY A 716 -18.32 -0.31 21.26
C GLY A 716 -18.63 -0.70 19.81
N LEU A 717 -17.59 -0.89 18.98
CA LEU A 717 -17.70 -1.31 17.58
C LEU A 717 -17.98 -2.80 17.39
N ILE A 718 -17.82 -3.63 18.43
CA ILE A 718 -18.12 -5.06 18.38
C ILE A 718 -19.27 -5.46 19.33
N PHE A 719 -19.59 -4.59 20.30
CA PHE A 719 -20.69 -4.80 21.25
C PHE A 719 -22.04 -4.40 20.64
N HIS A 720 -22.52 -5.21 19.71
CA HIS A 720 -23.83 -5.09 19.07
C HIS A 720 -24.32 -6.48 18.60
N PRO A 721 -25.64 -6.70 18.45
CA PRO A 721 -26.17 -8.01 18.08
C PRO A 721 -25.85 -8.37 16.63
N SER A 722 -26.05 -9.64 16.27
CA SER A 722 -25.66 -10.18 14.97
C SER A 722 -26.42 -9.54 13.81
N SER A 723 -27.72 -9.33 13.99
CA SER A 723 -28.62 -8.84 12.93
C SER A 723 -29.72 -7.94 13.49
N ALA A 724 -30.32 -7.11 12.63
CA ALA A 724 -31.60 -6.47 12.89
C ALA A 724 -32.70 -7.46 13.32
N LYS A 725 -32.62 -8.72 12.89
CA LYS A 725 -33.54 -9.79 13.29
C LYS A 725 -33.51 -10.06 14.80
N ASP A 726 -32.40 -9.82 15.48
CA ASP A 726 -32.30 -10.02 16.92
C ASP A 726 -33.24 -9.07 17.69
N PHE A 727 -33.45 -7.85 17.18
CA PHE A 727 -34.44 -6.91 17.71
C PHE A 727 -35.89 -7.26 17.37
N GLN A 728 -36.10 -8.16 16.41
CA GLN A 728 -37.42 -8.67 16.03
C GLN A 728 -37.81 -9.93 16.81
N THR A 729 -36.87 -10.51 17.57
CA THR A 729 -37.06 -11.70 18.40
C THR A 729 -37.53 -11.27 19.81
N PRO A 730 -38.81 -11.49 20.19
CA PRO A 730 -39.36 -11.00 21.45
C PRO A 730 -38.60 -11.47 22.69
N GLU A 731 -38.03 -12.68 22.66
CA GLU A 731 -37.26 -13.27 23.75
C GLU A 731 -35.92 -12.55 24.00
N LEU A 732 -35.34 -11.93 22.96
CA LEU A 732 -34.08 -11.20 23.06
C LEU A 732 -34.29 -9.73 23.46
N GLN A 733 -35.46 -9.17 23.14
CA GLN A 733 -35.74 -7.74 23.30
C GLN A 733 -35.47 -7.20 24.71
N PRO A 734 -35.91 -7.84 25.82
CA PRO A 734 -35.62 -7.33 27.16
C PRO A 734 -34.13 -7.24 27.48
N TYR A 735 -33.32 -8.13 26.91
CA TYR A 735 -31.87 -8.14 27.09
C TYR A 735 -31.19 -7.05 26.25
N LEU A 736 -31.61 -6.88 24.99
CA LEU A 736 -31.07 -5.85 24.11
C LEU A 736 -31.37 -4.45 24.64
N ASP A 737 -32.62 -4.19 25.03
CA ASP A 737 -33.05 -2.90 25.57
C ASP A 737 -32.31 -2.54 26.86
N LYS A 738 -32.05 -3.53 27.72
CA LYS A 738 -31.36 -3.32 28.99
C LYS A 738 -29.85 -3.17 28.84
N TYR A 739 -29.21 -4.09 28.12
CA TYR A 739 -27.74 -4.22 28.12
C TYR A 739 -27.06 -3.54 26.94
N MET A 740 -27.79 -3.21 25.87
CA MET A 740 -27.23 -2.60 24.66
C MET A 740 -27.72 -1.17 24.40
N ARG A 741 -28.36 -0.51 25.37
CA ARG A 741 -28.65 0.93 25.32
C ARG A 741 -27.38 1.77 25.30
N GLY A 742 -27.47 2.97 24.73
CA GLY A 742 -26.44 3.99 24.91
C GLY A 742 -26.52 4.70 26.26
N SER A 743 -25.53 5.54 26.51
CA SER A 743 -25.52 6.46 27.66
C SER A 743 -26.70 7.45 27.59
N ASN A 744 -27.12 7.83 26.38
CA ASN A 744 -28.18 8.81 26.11
C ASN A 744 -29.16 8.37 25.00
N THR A 745 -29.12 7.11 24.56
CA THR A 745 -29.92 6.60 23.43
C THR A 745 -30.43 5.19 23.71
N ASP A 746 -31.51 4.79 23.03
CA ASP A 746 -32.00 3.40 23.09
C ASP A 746 -31.06 2.42 22.35
N ALA A 747 -31.32 1.11 22.52
CA ALA A 747 -30.47 0.05 21.99
C ALA A 747 -30.46 -0.02 20.45
N VAL A 748 -31.59 0.30 19.80
CA VAL A 748 -31.71 0.30 18.34
C VAL A 748 -30.91 1.44 17.74
N ALA A 749 -31.06 2.65 18.27
CA ALA A 749 -30.35 3.84 17.84
C ALA A 749 -28.83 3.69 18.04
N ARG A 750 -28.41 3.20 19.21
CA ARG A 750 -27.00 2.88 19.47
C ARG A 750 -26.47 1.86 18.47
N THR A 751 -27.18 0.74 18.28
CA THR A 751 -26.71 -0.33 17.39
C THR A 751 -26.60 0.15 15.95
N LYS A 752 -27.60 0.88 15.46
CA LYS A 752 -27.60 1.45 14.10
C LYS A 752 -26.38 2.33 13.87
N LEU A 753 -26.05 3.18 14.84
CA LEU A 753 -24.86 4.03 14.79
C LEU A 753 -23.57 3.22 14.77
N MET A 754 -23.40 2.27 15.70
CA MET A 754 -22.17 1.47 15.80
C MET A 754 -21.96 0.59 14.57
N LYS A 755 -23.00 -0.03 14.04
CA LYS A 755 -22.91 -0.80 12.79
C LYS A 755 -22.61 0.07 11.58
N THR A 756 -23.17 1.28 11.49
CA THR A 756 -22.81 2.23 10.43
C THR A 756 -21.34 2.63 10.50
N LEU A 757 -20.84 2.94 11.70
CA LEU A 757 -19.44 3.30 11.89
C LEU A 757 -18.51 2.11 11.66
N TRP A 758 -18.89 0.91 12.09
CA TRP A 758 -18.15 -0.32 11.81
C TRP A 758 -18.10 -0.63 10.31
N ASP A 759 -19.21 -0.46 9.59
CA ASP A 759 -19.24 -0.63 8.14
C ASP A 759 -18.36 0.39 7.41
N ALA A 760 -18.13 1.56 8.01
CA ALA A 760 -17.20 2.57 7.47
C ALA A 760 -15.72 2.20 7.67
N VAL A 761 -15.35 1.42 8.70
CA VAL A 761 -13.94 1.26 9.10
C VAL A 761 -13.46 -0.20 9.22
N GLY A 762 -14.33 -1.11 9.63
CA GLY A 762 -13.96 -2.43 10.11
C GLY A 762 -14.46 -3.60 9.26
N THR A 763 -15.44 -3.40 8.40
CA THR A 763 -15.89 -4.43 7.44
C THR A 763 -14.91 -4.57 6.29
N GLU A 764 -15.08 -5.62 5.46
CA GLU A 764 -14.27 -5.81 4.24
C GLU A 764 -14.39 -4.61 3.28
N PHE A 765 -15.57 -3.98 3.21
CA PHE A 765 -15.79 -2.71 2.52
C PHE A 765 -14.97 -1.57 3.14
N GLY A 766 -14.99 -1.41 4.46
CA GLY A 766 -14.16 -0.42 5.17
C GLY A 766 -12.66 -0.64 4.93
N GLY A 767 -12.21 -1.90 4.97
CA GLY A 767 -10.83 -2.28 4.64
C GLY A 767 -10.44 -1.99 3.20
N ARG A 768 -11.31 -2.32 2.23
CA ARG A 768 -11.12 -1.96 0.81
C ARG A 768 -11.04 -0.44 0.64
N HIS A 769 -11.88 0.32 1.34
CA HIS A 769 -11.83 1.78 1.27
C HIS A 769 -10.54 2.34 1.84
N GLU A 770 -10.00 1.80 2.93
CA GLU A 770 -8.68 2.18 3.40
C GLU A 770 -7.60 1.92 2.33
N LEU A 771 -7.61 0.73 1.72
CA LEU A 771 -6.66 0.39 0.65
C LEU A 771 -6.79 1.35 -0.55
N TYR A 772 -8.03 1.71 -0.91
CA TYR A 772 -8.34 2.67 -1.96
C TYR A 772 -7.79 4.05 -1.63
N GLU A 773 -8.10 4.63 -0.47
CA GLU A 773 -7.66 5.99 -0.11
C GLU A 773 -6.13 6.10 0.07
N ARG A 774 -5.44 4.97 0.32
CA ARG A 774 -3.97 4.93 0.37
C ARG A 774 -3.30 4.95 -1.01
N ASN A 775 -3.92 4.33 -2.02
CA ASN A 775 -3.20 3.95 -3.25
C ASN A 775 -3.87 4.38 -4.57
N ASN A 776 -5.13 4.84 -4.55
CA ASN A 776 -5.88 5.11 -5.79
C ASN A 776 -5.29 6.24 -6.65
N LEU A 777 -4.47 7.11 -6.04
CA LEU A 777 -3.71 8.14 -6.73
C LEU A 777 -2.21 7.82 -6.75
N GLY A 778 -1.82 6.55 -6.80
CA GLY A 778 -0.42 6.11 -6.87
C GLY A 778 0.13 5.61 -5.53
N ASN A 779 1.28 4.93 -5.61
CA ASN A 779 1.93 4.37 -4.43
C ASN A 779 2.61 5.46 -3.58
N HIS A 780 2.83 5.15 -2.31
CA HIS A 780 3.37 6.08 -1.32
C HIS A 780 4.71 6.74 -1.69
N GLU A 781 5.58 6.10 -2.46
CA GLU A 781 6.85 6.71 -2.91
C GLU A 781 6.62 7.62 -4.11
N ALA A 782 5.92 7.13 -5.13
CA ALA A 782 5.66 7.87 -6.36
C ALA A 782 4.92 9.19 -6.09
N ILE A 783 3.93 9.21 -5.19
CA ILE A 783 3.21 10.47 -4.87
C ILE A 783 4.13 11.53 -4.25
N ARG A 784 5.22 11.14 -3.58
CA ARG A 784 6.21 12.05 -2.99
C ARG A 784 7.24 12.49 -4.01
N LEU A 785 7.72 11.56 -4.83
CA LEU A 785 8.62 11.85 -5.93
C LEU A 785 7.97 12.83 -6.92
N HIS A 786 6.69 12.64 -7.26
CA HIS A 786 5.97 13.56 -8.13
C HIS A 786 5.85 14.96 -7.51
N ALA A 787 5.62 15.08 -6.19
CA ALA A 787 5.61 16.38 -5.53
C ALA A 787 6.96 17.11 -5.71
N LEU A 788 8.09 16.40 -5.51
CA LEU A 788 9.42 16.95 -5.73
C LEU A 788 9.66 17.31 -7.21
N PHE A 789 9.37 16.38 -8.14
CA PHE A 789 9.64 16.58 -9.56
C PHE A 789 8.81 17.73 -10.15
N GLU A 790 7.57 17.91 -9.71
CA GLU A 790 6.78 19.07 -10.13
C GLU A 790 7.35 20.37 -9.55
N SER A 791 7.76 20.41 -8.27
CA SER A 791 8.42 21.59 -7.68
C SER A 791 9.77 21.94 -8.34
N VAL A 792 10.47 20.96 -8.91
CA VAL A 792 11.66 21.21 -9.74
C VAL A 792 11.23 21.73 -11.11
N ALA A 793 10.21 21.14 -11.72
CA ALA A 793 9.78 21.50 -13.07
C ALA A 793 9.12 22.89 -13.17
N ASP A 794 8.48 23.37 -12.10
CA ASP A 794 7.85 24.69 -12.05
C ASP A 794 8.75 25.80 -11.47
N GLY A 795 9.97 25.47 -11.06
CA GLY A 795 10.95 26.41 -10.51
C GLY A 795 10.77 26.74 -9.02
N THR A 796 9.79 26.14 -8.33
CA THR A 796 9.59 26.34 -6.88
C THR A 796 10.84 25.97 -6.08
N GLU A 797 11.49 24.86 -6.45
CA GLU A 797 12.69 24.38 -5.75
C GLU A 797 13.85 25.38 -5.83
N GLU A 798 14.08 25.96 -7.01
CA GLU A 798 15.09 26.98 -7.24
C GLU A 798 14.76 28.26 -6.47
N SER A 799 13.49 28.71 -6.50
CA SER A 799 13.05 29.89 -5.75
C SER A 799 13.25 29.74 -4.24
N LEU A 800 13.03 28.54 -3.68
CA LEU A 800 13.23 28.28 -2.26
C LEU A 800 14.72 28.28 -1.88
N LYS A 801 15.59 27.75 -2.74
CA LYS A 801 17.05 27.83 -2.56
C LYS A 801 17.53 29.27 -2.61
N ALA A 802 17.10 30.05 -3.61
CA ALA A 802 17.48 31.46 -3.72
C ALA A 802 17.05 32.27 -2.49
N PHE A 803 15.90 31.96 -1.90
CA PHE A 803 15.48 32.60 -0.65
C PHE A 803 16.34 32.20 0.54
N ALA A 804 16.76 30.93 0.63
CA ALA A 804 17.72 30.49 1.64
C ALA A 804 19.10 31.15 1.43
N ASP A 805 19.57 31.25 0.19
CA ASP A 805 20.84 31.90 -0.17
C ASP A 805 20.83 33.37 0.24
N THR A 806 19.70 34.07 0.10
CA THR A 806 19.55 35.47 0.59
C THR A 806 19.85 35.58 2.09
N CYS A 807 19.47 34.58 2.89
CA CYS A 807 19.79 34.56 4.33
C CYS A 807 21.25 34.17 4.60
N LEU A 808 21.79 33.24 3.81
CA LEU A 808 23.19 32.80 3.94
C LEU A 808 24.17 33.91 3.53
N ASP A 809 23.79 34.78 2.60
CA ASP A 809 24.61 35.90 2.13
C ASP A 809 24.74 37.01 3.17
N GLU A 810 23.92 37.04 4.23
CA GLU A 810 23.98 38.02 5.33
C GLU A 810 25.09 37.73 6.36
N PHE A 811 25.81 36.62 6.23
CA PHE A 811 26.94 36.29 7.12
C PHE A 811 28.03 35.44 6.47
N ASP A 812 29.24 35.53 7.01
CA ASP A 812 30.37 34.69 6.66
C ASP A 812 31.17 34.23 7.90
N LEU A 813 32.40 33.75 7.71
CA LEU A 813 33.26 33.30 8.80
C LEU A 813 33.75 34.43 9.71
N ASP A 814 33.73 35.67 9.23
CA ASP A 814 34.19 36.87 9.95
C ASP A 814 33.03 37.58 10.68
N GLY A 815 31.78 37.29 10.33
CA GLY A 815 30.59 37.76 11.03
C GLY A 815 29.43 38.12 10.09
N TRP A 816 28.58 39.06 10.49
CA TRP A 816 27.54 39.65 9.63
C TRP A 816 28.19 40.47 8.50
N THR A 817 27.68 40.27 7.29
CA THR A 817 28.01 41.03 6.08
C THR A 817 26.98 42.13 5.78
N ALA A 818 25.78 42.02 6.35
CA ALA A 818 24.74 43.04 6.27
C ALA A 818 25.08 44.26 7.16
N ASP A 819 25.03 45.46 6.58
CA ASP A 819 25.50 46.70 7.21
C ASP A 819 24.67 47.15 8.44
N ASP A 820 23.43 46.68 8.57
CA ASP A 820 22.52 47.02 9.66
C ASP A 820 22.60 46.07 10.86
N LEU A 821 23.40 45.00 10.77
CA LEU A 821 23.59 44.03 11.83
C LEU A 821 24.92 44.24 12.58
N ILE A 822 24.89 44.15 13.91
CA ILE A 822 26.06 44.41 14.77
C ILE A 822 26.83 43.11 14.99
N ASN A 823 28.09 43.10 14.56
CA ASN A 823 29.01 41.98 14.81
C ASN A 823 29.30 41.82 16.31
N PRO A 824 29.28 40.59 16.86
CA PRO A 824 29.71 40.37 18.24
C PRO A 824 31.20 40.71 18.36
N GLU A 825 31.57 41.47 19.40
CA GLU A 825 32.97 41.85 19.66
C GLU A 825 33.85 40.59 19.70
N ARG A 826 34.97 40.61 18.95
CA ARG A 826 35.93 39.48 18.83
C ARG A 826 36.57 39.10 20.15
#